data_AF-D5CLA7-F1
#
_entry.id   AF-D5CLA7-F1
#
_cell.length_a   1.000
_cell.length_b   1.000
_cell.length_c   1.000
_cell.angle_alpha   90.00
_cell.angle_beta   90.00
_cell.angle_gamma   90.00
#
_symmetry.space_group_name_H-M   'P 1'
#
loop_
_entity.id
_entity.type
_entity.pdbx_description
1 polymer ?
#
loop_
_entity_poly.entity_id
_entity_poly.type
_entity_poly.pdbx_seq_one_letter_code
_entity_poly.pdbx_strand_id
1 'polypeptide(L)'
;MRNVLFVISLLLFSAAANAADAGAGTTNGFSRADFRNELAAPKLHKLLGVYDGNLYIARQDGSVDVMDKDGKSVMKLTAKSGDTDLIKRPEAVAVASDTIYVVDSKTNQVVMYSLATGKYQGRFGSKSGGTLDSDFALDEPQGIAVHEGVVYVADTGNERIQMFGINGVFLSTLALSATPSSAAEKEKTYKLGEPTDIALDVEGRVYVRDADDRSIKVYGPNGLYLRSMPKTGKPVAMRVAEDGIYVADETGSDILKYDFDGNLAYSFGSGGEGKAQFKSLSGLAVDKAQQVYVGDAKKSLVDAYVVEAGKPLPLLPRAAGRTSVKWLESIPAEVEQLAWDGKETLYAISKDKKSLLVIRKGVVASEIKLDNVQLSAVTVDKSGAIWVLDKKKYQGAKLDETGKVLMRFGSEGSGAGQFDNPSAIAVSASGMVFVADRSNHNVQIFREDGVFLNALNGDNAKKLSAPVAMSFDQQGNLYILDASRGSVLAYSSTGQSLGEFGGKNKEGDRQLSRPVSLIAINDEVMVLDANQVKVFTPKGQLVRSFGAKGSGVGAFDDPVSIAYGGGSSFLVSDCGNKRVQVLATLYKPEAPQQVVAQGKVHSIELHWAEATASYIRQYRIYRSKNESGGFVQVGTTQNNQFIDQDLDADTHYYYRVSGETYFGFEGATSPIAGALPTKFVPPTLAAVQVATTPWQVKLDWAAADAKYFGGYRIYQKEGDVFTKIGEVTQPEFIKDALTPETKYTYYVSTFSTDGTESEKFPVEATTQVFNRPPLEIEVVQLRDVFSNSYKIYERDGIGRVKLTNNTNKSMERVKVTFQLRDFMDFPTETKLDKLLPGESEEVPLKAVFNNSILTLTEDSAVQAMIEASYFENGKRITFSKNPTVNVYDKHRLTWDDRDRYAAFVTPKDTPVLNIVRSVVTQFKETKDQAQLSAAVFDMLGVYGMTYIPDPTNPYQITSGKADTVDYVQFPRETLERKSGDCDDLVALYSSALESMGINTRVLEVPGHMFMMFSTGIAADDDGYTMDNMYAIYQNQLWIPVETTLLGNAFIKAWENGAATYYKWKDKGLTVLDVHTSWETYKPASLPASNLKQGDITRAEIEKRFPADHMSVLKISSQTKTRRYLGAIKKNPSDVDAHLQIGIILAKAGDRAEAMKYFDKVLSLEPKNAAAMNNRGNIFMIEDKHQEAQKAYLEATKMSPKDANIWVNLAKAYKATNDIKKAKAAFIKAKSLDPAVKEEHRALELELLNAL
;
A
#
# COMPACT_ATOMS: atom_id res chain seq x y z
N MET A 1 70.77 54.86 12.91
CA MET A 1 70.58 53.38 12.86
C MET A 1 69.22 53.05 12.27
N ARG A 2 69.02 53.51 11.04
CA ARG A 2 68.05 53.08 10.05
C ARG A 2 68.88 52.24 9.06
N ASN A 3 68.39 51.09 8.62
CA ASN A 3 69.04 50.05 7.80
C ASN A 3 69.44 48.73 8.49
N VAL A 4 68.91 48.39 9.67
CA VAL A 4 68.96 47.00 10.20
C VAL A 4 67.60 46.45 10.66
N LEU A 5 66.55 47.28 10.76
CA LEU A 5 65.20 46.82 11.15
C LEU A 5 64.25 46.51 9.97
N PHE A 6 64.76 46.33 8.74
CA PHE A 6 63.92 46.14 7.54
C PHE A 6 64.00 44.76 6.88
N VAL A 7 64.64 43.76 7.53
CA VAL A 7 64.81 42.39 6.94
C VAL A 7 64.02 41.30 7.68
N ILE A 8 63.41 41.56 8.84
CA ILE A 8 62.68 40.51 9.60
C ILE A 8 61.15 40.57 9.40
N SER A 9 60.62 41.58 8.71
CA SER A 9 59.17 41.73 8.49
C SER A 9 58.67 41.19 7.15
N LEU A 10 59.49 40.44 6.39
CA LEU A 10 59.13 39.92 5.06
C LEU A 10 59.29 38.38 4.90
N LEU A 11 59.44 37.63 5.99
CA LEU A 11 59.53 36.15 5.99
C LEU A 11 58.38 35.45 6.76
N LEU A 12 57.35 36.19 7.16
CA LEU A 12 56.15 35.65 7.83
C LEU A 12 54.87 35.76 6.97
N PHE A 13 55.01 36.11 5.69
CA PHE A 13 53.91 36.16 4.71
C PHE A 13 54.24 35.35 3.44
N SER A 14 54.71 34.10 3.59
CA SER A 14 54.73 33.10 2.50
C SER A 14 55.04 31.67 2.99
N ALA A 15 54.42 31.25 4.11
CA ALA A 15 54.47 29.84 4.55
C ALA A 15 53.16 29.38 5.23
N ALA A 16 52.05 30.04 4.94
CA ALA A 16 50.69 29.61 5.28
C ALA A 16 49.86 29.26 4.02
N ALA A 17 50.55 29.04 2.91
CA ALA A 17 50.00 28.59 1.62
C ALA A 17 51.03 27.69 0.96
N ASN A 18 51.20 26.47 1.50
CA ASN A 18 51.76 25.26 0.88
C ASN A 18 52.00 24.18 1.96
N ALA A 19 50.92 23.76 2.60
CA ALA A 19 50.77 22.40 3.13
C ALA A 19 49.37 21.88 2.78
N ALA A 20 48.87 22.33 1.62
CA ALA A 20 47.64 21.90 0.98
C ALA A 20 47.99 21.46 -0.45
N ASP A 21 48.97 20.57 -0.58
CA ASP A 21 49.14 19.70 -1.76
C ASP A 21 50.33 18.76 -1.53
N ALA A 22 50.07 17.61 -0.92
CA ALA A 22 50.95 16.44 -1.00
C ALA A 22 50.14 15.20 -0.59
N GLY A 23 49.60 14.51 -1.60
CA GLY A 23 48.93 13.22 -1.43
C GLY A 23 47.44 13.29 -1.15
N ALA A 24 46.69 14.08 -1.93
CA ALA A 24 45.25 13.87 -2.07
C ALA A 24 44.98 12.51 -2.75
N GLY A 25 45.06 11.43 -1.96
CA GLY A 25 44.20 10.28 -2.20
C GLY A 25 42.77 10.77 -2.04
N THR A 26 41.94 10.52 -3.05
CA THR A 26 40.53 10.92 -3.13
C THR A 26 39.82 10.74 -1.78
N THR A 27 39.58 11.84 -1.07
CA THR A 27 38.80 11.82 0.17
C THR A 27 37.33 11.65 -0.21
N ASN A 28 36.65 10.66 0.39
CA ASN A 28 35.26 10.29 0.12
C ASN A 28 34.21 11.32 0.61
N GLY A 29 34.48 12.63 0.54
CA GLY A 29 33.50 13.68 0.83
C GLY A 29 33.11 13.86 2.30
N PHE A 30 33.89 13.35 3.25
CA PHE A 30 33.65 13.53 4.69
C PHE A 30 34.61 14.60 5.24
N SER A 31 34.11 15.80 5.60
CA SER A 31 34.98 16.89 6.07
C SER A 31 34.61 17.57 7.37
N ARG A 32 33.43 17.35 8.00
CA ARG A 32 33.09 18.15 9.18
C ARG A 32 32.03 17.57 10.12
N ALA A 33 32.29 17.67 11.43
CA ALA A 33 31.30 17.58 12.49
C ALA A 33 31.08 18.97 13.10
N ASP A 34 29.85 19.47 13.02
CA ASP A 34 29.46 20.78 13.55
C ASP A 34 28.73 20.63 14.88
N PHE A 35 29.34 21.19 15.92
CA PHE A 35 28.71 21.31 17.24
C PHE A 35 27.44 22.17 17.16
N ARG A 36 26.32 21.69 17.71
CA ARG A 36 25.03 22.39 17.69
C ARG A 36 24.67 22.99 19.05
N ASN A 37 24.63 22.18 20.09
CA ASN A 37 24.19 22.58 21.43
C ASN A 37 24.63 21.58 22.51
N GLU A 38 24.65 22.05 23.77
CA GLU A 38 24.78 21.20 24.96
C GLU A 38 23.38 21.02 25.58
N LEU A 39 22.98 19.77 25.81
CA LEU A 39 21.72 19.41 26.46
C LEU A 39 21.98 19.11 27.93
N ALA A 40 21.25 19.77 28.84
CA ALA A 40 21.38 19.52 30.26
C ALA A 40 20.81 18.13 30.62
N ALA A 41 21.65 17.26 31.18
CA ALA A 41 21.28 15.91 31.61
C ALA A 41 21.67 15.69 33.08
N PRO A 42 20.90 16.24 34.05
CA PRO A 42 21.24 16.15 35.47
C PRO A 42 21.41 14.70 35.94
N LYS A 43 22.47 14.44 36.73
CA LYS A 43 22.78 13.10 37.25
C LYS A 43 22.93 12.04 36.14
N LEU A 44 23.44 12.44 34.96
CA LEU A 44 23.82 11.53 33.90
C LEU A 44 24.83 10.51 34.43
N HIS A 45 24.51 9.23 34.27
CA HIS A 45 25.46 8.14 34.46
C HIS A 45 26.01 7.67 33.13
N LYS A 46 25.13 7.39 32.16
CA LYS A 46 25.49 6.85 30.84
C LYS A 46 24.46 7.30 29.79
N LEU A 47 24.91 7.66 28.59
CA LEU A 47 24.04 7.81 27.42
C LEU A 47 23.87 6.44 26.77
N LEU A 48 22.66 5.89 26.80
CA LEU A 48 22.39 4.50 26.41
C LEU A 48 22.14 4.34 24.91
N GLY A 49 21.51 5.33 24.28
CA GLY A 49 21.16 5.30 22.86
C GLY A 49 20.24 6.45 22.44
N VAL A 50 19.86 6.45 21.16
CA VAL A 50 18.93 7.42 20.56
C VAL A 50 17.95 6.70 19.63
N TYR A 51 16.70 7.14 19.59
CA TYR A 51 15.72 6.70 18.60
C TYR A 51 14.75 7.83 18.29
N ASP A 52 14.59 8.16 17.01
CA ASP A 52 13.68 9.21 16.53
C ASP A 52 13.86 10.55 17.27
N GLY A 53 15.13 10.96 17.45
CA GLY A 53 15.50 12.19 18.17
C GLY A 53 15.35 12.13 19.70
N ASN A 54 14.88 11.02 20.27
CA ASN A 54 14.77 10.83 21.72
C ASN A 54 15.98 10.08 22.28
N LEU A 55 16.61 10.68 23.30
CA LEU A 55 17.80 10.19 23.99
C LEU A 55 17.41 9.35 25.20
N TYR A 56 18.04 8.18 25.34
CA TYR A 56 17.82 7.27 26.47
C TYR A 56 18.97 7.42 27.46
N ILE A 57 18.66 7.87 28.67
CA ILE A 57 19.65 8.29 29.66
C ILE A 57 19.54 7.43 30.91
N ALA A 58 20.62 6.73 31.25
CA ALA A 58 20.77 6.16 32.58
C ALA A 58 21.13 7.25 33.59
N ARG A 59 20.37 7.32 34.68
CA ARG A 59 20.62 8.20 35.81
C ARG A 59 21.46 7.48 36.87
N GLN A 60 22.17 8.23 37.71
CA GLN A 60 22.99 7.69 38.80
C GLN A 60 22.21 6.86 39.84
N ASP A 61 20.89 6.99 39.88
CA ASP A 61 20.00 6.18 40.74
C ASP A 61 19.57 4.85 40.09
N GLY A 62 20.07 4.53 38.89
CA GLY A 62 19.75 3.32 38.14
C GLY A 62 18.48 3.43 37.28
N SER A 63 17.78 4.56 37.30
CA SER A 63 16.59 4.77 36.46
C SER A 63 16.94 5.19 35.03
N VAL A 64 16.06 4.89 34.08
CA VAL A 64 16.19 5.32 32.68
C VAL A 64 15.16 6.40 32.38
N ASP A 65 15.63 7.53 31.89
CA ASP A 65 14.83 8.68 31.47
C ASP A 65 14.97 8.86 29.95
N VAL A 66 13.87 9.20 29.29
CA VAL A 66 13.81 9.46 27.86
C VAL A 66 13.63 10.96 27.67
N MET A 67 14.59 11.56 26.98
CA MET A 67 14.74 13.00 26.82
C MET A 67 14.60 13.35 25.34
N ASP A 68 13.82 14.37 25.01
CA ASP A 68 13.71 14.85 23.63
C ASP A 68 14.98 15.62 23.19
N LYS A 69 15.02 15.98 21.90
CA LYS A 69 16.10 16.76 21.28
C LYS A 69 16.36 18.14 21.93
N ASP A 70 15.40 18.64 22.70
CA ASP A 70 15.48 19.95 23.38
C ASP A 70 15.92 19.81 24.84
N GLY A 71 16.24 18.58 25.30
CA GLY A 71 16.75 18.31 26.64
C GLY A 71 15.66 18.12 27.69
N LYS A 72 14.40 17.92 27.28
CA LYS A 72 13.28 17.75 28.21
C LYS A 72 12.93 16.27 28.38
N SER A 73 12.78 15.84 29.63
CA SER A 73 12.25 14.50 29.95
C SER A 73 10.80 14.39 29.44
N VAL A 74 10.56 13.41 28.56
CA VAL A 74 9.25 13.11 27.97
C VAL A 74 8.65 11.82 28.51
N MET A 75 9.48 10.91 29.03
CA MET A 75 9.05 9.60 29.52
C MET A 75 10.09 8.99 30.44
N LYS A 76 9.65 8.24 31.46
CA LYS A 76 10.53 7.47 32.35
C LYS A 76 10.19 5.98 32.26
N LEU A 77 11.21 5.13 32.15
CA LEU A 77 10.99 3.69 32.05
C LEU A 77 10.70 3.08 33.43
N THR A 78 9.81 2.10 33.46
CA THR A 78 9.33 1.47 34.69
C THR A 78 10.45 0.68 35.38
N ALA A 79 10.87 1.07 36.59
CA ALA A 79 12.02 0.45 37.26
C ALA A 79 11.73 -0.86 38.01
N LYS A 80 10.46 -1.08 38.39
CA LYS A 80 9.99 -2.25 39.15
C LYS A 80 8.62 -2.70 38.67
N SER A 81 8.33 -3.99 38.76
CA SER A 81 7.01 -4.57 38.53
C SER A 81 6.63 -5.48 39.70
N GLY A 82 5.70 -5.03 40.54
CA GLY A 82 5.47 -5.66 41.85
C GLY A 82 6.74 -5.63 42.70
N ASP A 83 7.10 -6.77 43.29
CA ASP A 83 8.34 -6.93 44.07
C ASP A 83 9.58 -7.23 43.21
N THR A 84 9.42 -7.30 41.89
CA THR A 84 10.53 -7.61 40.97
C THR A 84 11.22 -6.33 40.52
N ASP A 85 12.51 -6.20 40.83
CA ASP A 85 13.36 -5.16 40.27
C ASP A 85 13.63 -5.45 38.78
N LEU A 86 13.28 -4.50 37.90
CA LEU A 86 13.45 -4.62 36.45
C LEU A 86 14.79 -4.03 35.99
N ILE A 87 15.11 -2.82 36.45
CA ILE A 87 16.36 -2.13 36.12
C ILE A 87 17.02 -1.59 37.39
N LYS A 88 18.35 -1.75 37.46
CA LYS A 88 19.25 -1.31 38.53
C LYS A 88 20.53 -0.68 38.00
N ARG A 89 21.11 -1.26 36.95
CA ARG A 89 22.31 -0.77 36.25
C ARG A 89 22.10 -0.96 34.75
N PRO A 90 21.29 -0.08 34.12
CA PRO A 90 21.04 -0.15 32.68
C PRO A 90 22.31 0.25 31.90
N GLU A 91 22.70 -0.58 30.93
CA GLU A 91 23.98 -0.43 30.22
C GLU A 91 23.86 0.02 28.77
N ALA A 92 22.78 -0.38 28.09
CA ALA A 92 22.51 0.00 26.72
C ALA A 92 21.01 -0.10 26.38
N VAL A 93 20.59 0.68 25.39
CA VAL A 93 19.24 0.63 24.82
C VAL A 93 19.30 0.38 23.33
N ALA A 94 18.44 -0.51 22.84
CA ALA A 94 18.08 -0.60 21.44
C ALA A 94 16.57 -0.47 21.28
N VAL A 95 16.11 0.04 20.15
CA VAL A 95 14.68 0.22 19.85
C VAL A 95 14.38 -0.45 18.52
N ALA A 96 13.34 -1.26 18.48
CA ALA A 96 12.86 -1.86 17.25
C ALA A 96 11.34 -1.99 17.27
N SER A 97 10.70 -1.60 16.16
CA SER A 97 9.25 -1.54 16.03
C SER A 97 8.64 -0.66 17.14
N ASP A 98 7.78 -1.21 17.98
CA ASP A 98 7.07 -0.56 19.08
C ASP A 98 7.68 -0.87 20.46
N THR A 99 8.90 -1.44 20.50
CA THR A 99 9.54 -1.95 21.72
C THR A 99 10.91 -1.32 21.98
N ILE A 100 11.13 -0.89 23.22
CA ILE A 100 12.42 -0.46 23.77
C ILE A 100 13.03 -1.63 24.54
N TYR A 101 14.25 -2.01 24.20
CA TYR A 101 15.03 -3.06 24.88
C TYR A 101 16.10 -2.40 25.74
N VAL A 102 16.05 -2.65 27.04
CA VAL A 102 17.06 -2.19 28.00
C VAL A 102 17.81 -3.38 28.53
N VAL A 103 19.12 -3.42 28.31
CA VAL A 103 19.98 -4.44 28.95
C VAL A 103 20.46 -3.92 30.30
N ASP A 104 20.35 -4.77 31.32
CA ASP A 104 20.70 -4.43 32.69
C ASP A 104 21.68 -5.44 33.28
N SER A 105 22.90 -4.97 33.57
CA SER A 105 24.01 -5.80 34.00
C SER A 105 23.98 -6.15 35.48
N LYS A 106 22.99 -5.69 36.25
CA LYS A 106 22.85 -6.03 37.67
C LYS A 106 21.70 -7.00 37.94
N THR A 107 20.65 -6.94 37.14
CA THR A 107 19.53 -7.88 37.13
C THR A 107 19.72 -9.02 36.11
N ASN A 108 20.80 -8.96 35.33
CA ASN A 108 21.22 -9.97 34.35
C ASN A 108 20.10 -10.31 33.36
N GLN A 109 19.46 -9.27 32.79
CA GLN A 109 18.31 -9.46 31.91
C GLN A 109 18.20 -8.35 30.87
N VAL A 110 17.42 -8.64 29.83
CA VAL A 110 16.90 -7.62 28.91
C VAL A 110 15.44 -7.38 29.27
N VAL A 111 15.07 -6.11 29.47
CA VAL A 111 13.72 -5.68 29.77
C VAL A 111 13.12 -4.98 28.56
N MET A 112 11.89 -5.36 28.21
CA MET A 112 11.13 -4.80 27.11
C MET A 112 10.11 -3.80 27.65
N TYR A 113 10.05 -2.62 27.01
CA TYR A 113 9.07 -1.57 27.31
C TYR A 113 8.36 -1.09 26.05
N SER A 114 7.11 -0.67 26.20
CA SER A 114 6.35 -0.03 25.13
C SER A 114 6.99 1.29 24.73
N LEU A 115 7.31 1.46 23.45
CA LEU A 115 7.88 2.70 22.92
C LEU A 115 6.98 3.91 23.16
N ALA A 116 5.66 3.72 23.05
CA ALA A 116 4.69 4.80 23.20
C ALA A 116 4.45 5.22 24.66
N THR A 117 4.65 4.34 25.64
CA THR A 117 4.21 4.58 27.02
C THR A 117 5.28 4.37 28.10
N GLY A 118 6.41 3.73 27.79
CA GLY A 118 7.47 3.41 28.75
C GLY A 118 7.08 2.34 29.77
N LYS A 119 5.93 1.68 29.57
CA LYS A 119 5.43 0.62 30.43
C LYS A 119 6.10 -0.71 30.13
N TYR A 120 6.34 -1.49 31.19
CA TYR A 120 6.89 -2.84 31.12
C TYR A 120 6.03 -3.77 30.25
N GLN A 121 6.66 -4.47 29.30
CA GLN A 121 6.02 -5.44 28.40
C GLN A 121 6.50 -6.88 28.63
N GLY A 122 7.72 -7.06 29.18
CA GLY A 122 8.28 -8.38 29.41
C GLY A 122 9.77 -8.34 29.68
N ARG A 123 10.36 -9.49 29.99
CA ARG A 123 11.81 -9.64 30.22
C ARG A 123 12.29 -11.01 29.78
N PHE A 124 13.58 -11.10 29.43
CA PHE A 124 14.23 -12.37 29.07
C PHE A 124 15.73 -12.33 29.43
N GLY A 125 16.38 -13.49 29.32
CA GLY A 125 17.82 -13.62 29.57
C GLY A 125 18.21 -13.95 31.01
N SER A 126 17.39 -13.67 32.03
CA SER A 126 17.79 -13.91 33.43
C SER A 126 17.78 -15.38 33.85
N LYS A 127 18.63 -15.71 34.82
CA LYS A 127 18.48 -16.91 35.68
C LYS A 127 17.46 -16.67 36.81
N SER A 128 17.28 -15.41 37.22
CA SER A 128 16.44 -15.03 38.36
C SER A 128 14.96 -15.16 38.01
N GLY A 129 14.20 -15.90 38.83
CA GLY A 129 12.80 -16.20 38.57
C GLY A 129 12.58 -17.32 37.54
N GLY A 130 13.62 -18.13 37.24
CA GLY A 130 13.48 -19.34 36.42
C GLY A 130 13.24 -19.10 34.93
N THR A 131 13.58 -17.91 34.41
CA THR A 131 13.29 -17.54 33.02
C THR A 131 14.10 -18.35 32.01
N LEU A 132 15.36 -18.67 32.32
CA LEU A 132 16.24 -19.56 31.53
C LEU A 132 17.17 -20.37 32.46
N ASP A 133 17.56 -21.56 32.00
CA ASP A 133 18.63 -22.36 32.63
C ASP A 133 20.00 -21.65 32.57
N SER A 134 20.92 -22.02 33.47
CA SER A 134 22.21 -21.35 33.66
C SER A 134 23.04 -21.23 32.38
N ASP A 135 23.00 -22.26 31.53
CA ASP A 135 23.86 -22.33 30.34
C ASP A 135 23.43 -21.32 29.27
N PHE A 136 22.19 -20.82 29.33
CA PHE A 136 21.59 -19.85 28.41
C PHE A 136 21.29 -18.50 29.09
N ALA A 137 21.42 -18.42 30.42
CA ALA A 137 21.23 -17.18 31.14
C ALA A 137 22.34 -16.18 30.80
N LEU A 138 21.99 -14.90 30.80
CA LEU A 138 22.91 -13.79 30.71
C LEU A 138 23.62 -13.59 32.05
N ASP A 139 24.86 -13.13 31.99
CA ASP A 139 25.65 -12.70 33.13
C ASP A 139 26.34 -11.37 32.84
N GLU A 140 26.02 -10.38 33.68
CA GLU A 140 26.44 -8.98 33.54
C GLU A 140 26.38 -8.41 32.11
N PRO A 141 25.27 -8.58 31.36
CA PRO A 141 25.21 -8.17 29.96
C PRO A 141 25.27 -6.63 29.81
N GLN A 142 26.09 -6.12 28.89
CA GLN A 142 26.33 -4.67 28.75
C GLN A 142 25.99 -4.07 27.39
N GLY A 143 26.03 -4.85 26.31
CA GLY A 143 25.77 -4.39 24.95
C GLY A 143 24.48 -4.98 24.38
N ILE A 144 23.74 -4.18 23.59
CA ILE A 144 22.57 -4.66 22.87
C ILE A 144 22.44 -4.01 21.49
N ALA A 145 22.08 -4.80 20.49
CA ALA A 145 21.75 -4.33 19.15
C ALA A 145 20.58 -5.14 18.57
N VAL A 146 19.74 -4.52 17.74
CA VAL A 146 18.66 -5.22 17.03
C VAL A 146 18.91 -5.09 15.54
N HIS A 147 18.95 -6.22 14.85
CA HIS A 147 19.15 -6.28 13.41
C HIS A 147 18.20 -7.31 12.81
N GLU A 148 17.37 -6.87 11.87
CA GLU A 148 16.46 -7.71 11.09
C GLU A 148 15.54 -8.66 11.88
N GLY A 149 15.15 -8.28 13.10
CA GLY A 149 14.26 -9.10 13.94
C GLY A 149 15.01 -10.09 14.86
N VAL A 150 16.32 -9.92 15.01
CA VAL A 150 17.15 -10.60 15.99
C VAL A 150 17.76 -9.56 16.95
N VAL A 151 17.69 -9.85 18.25
CA VAL A 151 18.29 -9.09 19.33
C VAL A 151 19.62 -9.75 19.70
N TYR A 152 20.71 -9.02 19.52
CA TYR A 152 22.06 -9.45 19.87
C TYR A 152 22.43 -8.84 21.21
N VAL A 153 22.86 -9.66 22.15
CA VAL A 153 23.25 -9.23 23.49
C VAL A 153 24.69 -9.62 23.74
N ALA A 154 25.53 -8.65 24.08
CA ALA A 154 26.87 -8.89 24.57
C ALA A 154 26.78 -9.34 26.03
N ASP A 155 26.97 -10.65 26.22
CA ASP A 155 26.84 -11.36 27.49
C ASP A 155 28.20 -11.38 28.17
N THR A 156 28.57 -10.23 28.77
CA THR A 156 29.93 -9.88 29.15
C THR A 156 30.56 -10.88 30.12
N GLY A 157 29.85 -11.25 31.19
CA GLY A 157 30.37 -12.20 32.19
C GLY A 157 30.56 -13.62 31.65
N ASN A 158 29.88 -13.97 30.56
CA ASN A 158 30.03 -15.26 29.88
C ASN A 158 30.88 -15.18 28.59
N GLU A 159 31.53 -14.04 28.32
CA GLU A 159 32.47 -13.83 27.21
C GLU A 159 31.89 -14.20 25.83
N ARG A 160 30.59 -13.94 25.62
CA ARG A 160 29.87 -14.42 24.42
C ARG A 160 28.85 -13.42 23.89
N ILE A 161 28.28 -13.75 22.74
CA ILE A 161 27.14 -13.02 22.15
C ILE A 161 25.96 -13.97 22.06
N GLN A 162 24.88 -13.64 22.76
CA GLN A 162 23.64 -14.37 22.71
C GLN A 162 22.64 -13.70 21.75
N MET A 163 21.87 -14.52 21.05
CA MET A 163 20.90 -14.08 20.06
C MET A 163 19.49 -14.49 20.47
N PHE A 164 18.58 -13.52 20.49
CA PHE A 164 17.18 -13.72 20.84
C PHE A 164 16.28 -13.20 19.71
N GLY A 165 15.07 -13.73 19.60
CA GLY A 165 14.02 -13.10 18.81
C GLY A 165 13.58 -11.78 19.44
N ILE A 166 12.87 -10.94 18.68
CA ILE A 166 12.35 -9.64 19.17
C ILE A 166 11.49 -9.76 20.44
N ASN A 167 10.89 -10.90 20.74
CA ASN A 167 10.11 -11.08 21.97
C ASN A 167 10.85 -11.92 23.03
N GLY A 168 12.16 -12.10 22.90
CA GLY A 168 13.00 -12.75 23.90
C GLY A 168 13.16 -14.27 23.78
N VAL A 169 12.63 -14.89 22.70
CA VAL A 169 12.85 -16.32 22.42
C VAL A 169 14.34 -16.55 22.21
N PHE A 170 14.99 -17.41 23.01
CA PHE A 170 16.39 -17.77 22.78
C PHE A 170 16.55 -18.46 21.42
N LEU A 171 17.45 -17.95 20.57
CA LEU A 171 17.73 -18.53 19.26
C LEU A 171 19.02 -19.35 19.32
N SER A 172 20.15 -18.69 19.58
CA SER A 172 21.46 -19.33 19.58
C SER A 172 22.52 -18.45 20.25
N THR A 173 23.64 -19.06 20.60
CA THR A 173 24.89 -18.33 20.85
C THR A 173 25.64 -18.16 19.52
N LEU A 174 26.14 -16.96 19.22
CA LEU A 174 26.92 -16.72 18.01
C LEU A 174 28.26 -17.47 18.08
N ALA A 175 28.41 -18.51 17.26
CA ALA A 175 29.65 -19.28 17.22
C ALA A 175 30.76 -18.48 16.55
N LEU A 176 31.80 -18.15 17.31
CA LEU A 176 32.95 -17.38 16.80
C LEU A 176 34.00 -18.33 16.22
N SER A 177 34.50 -17.99 15.03
CA SER A 177 35.52 -18.77 14.32
C SER A 177 36.51 -17.86 13.58
N ALA A 178 37.65 -18.39 13.17
CA ALA A 178 38.68 -17.65 12.42
C ALA A 178 39.35 -18.57 11.38
N THR A 179 39.83 -18.00 10.28
CA THR A 179 40.64 -18.74 9.30
C THR A 179 42.09 -18.90 9.80
N PRO A 180 42.86 -19.92 9.36
CA PRO A 180 44.24 -20.13 9.81
C PRO A 180 45.17 -18.92 9.61
N SER A 181 44.97 -18.14 8.54
CA SER A 181 45.73 -16.91 8.28
C SER A 181 45.40 -15.79 9.27
N SER A 182 44.12 -15.63 9.62
CA SER A 182 43.67 -14.64 10.62
C SER A 182 44.00 -15.05 12.06
N ALA A 183 44.07 -16.35 12.35
CA ALA A 183 44.47 -16.88 13.65
C ALA A 183 45.98 -16.75 13.92
N ALA A 184 46.78 -16.48 12.88
CA ALA A 184 48.24 -16.34 12.95
C ALA A 184 48.71 -14.91 13.30
N GLU A 185 47.80 -13.93 13.38
CA GLU A 185 48.08 -12.59 13.91
C GLU A 185 48.29 -12.67 15.43
N LYS A 186 49.52 -13.02 15.84
CA LYS A 186 49.93 -13.32 17.23
C LYS A 186 49.59 -12.26 18.30
N GLU A 187 49.15 -11.06 17.93
CA GLU A 187 48.84 -9.96 18.85
C GLU A 187 47.34 -9.80 19.20
N LYS A 188 46.40 -10.42 18.47
CA LYS A 188 44.95 -10.21 18.71
C LYS A 188 44.18 -11.52 18.65
N THR A 189 43.50 -11.88 19.74
CA THR A 189 42.69 -13.11 19.78
C THR A 189 41.34 -12.86 19.10
N TYR A 190 40.87 -13.76 18.23
CA TYR A 190 39.53 -13.65 17.63
C TYR A 190 38.38 -13.91 18.63
N LYS A 191 38.69 -14.50 19.79
CA LYS A 191 37.74 -14.73 20.88
C LYS A 191 37.46 -13.45 21.64
N LEU A 192 36.34 -13.42 22.35
CA LEU A 192 35.95 -12.33 23.23
C LEU A 192 36.48 -12.59 24.64
N GLY A 193 36.91 -11.53 25.32
CA GLY A 193 37.21 -11.52 26.76
C GLY A 193 36.13 -10.76 27.52
N GLU A 194 36.05 -9.44 27.33
CA GLU A 194 35.04 -8.59 27.98
C GLU A 194 34.21 -7.82 26.93
N PRO A 195 33.24 -8.46 26.24
CA PRO A 195 32.43 -7.79 25.24
C PRO A 195 31.44 -6.82 25.92
N THR A 196 31.66 -5.52 25.78
CA THR A 196 30.95 -4.47 26.56
C THR A 196 30.13 -3.51 25.71
N ASP A 197 30.19 -3.60 24.38
CA ASP A 197 29.31 -2.87 23.45
C ASP A 197 29.19 -3.66 22.14
N ILE A 198 28.07 -3.53 21.44
CA ILE A 198 27.79 -4.27 20.20
C ILE A 198 26.97 -3.40 19.24
N ALA A 199 27.32 -3.46 17.95
CA ALA A 199 26.58 -2.82 16.88
C ALA A 199 26.60 -3.69 15.63
N LEU A 200 25.60 -3.54 14.76
CA LEU A 200 25.56 -4.20 13.47
C LEU A 200 25.37 -3.17 12.37
N ASP A 201 26.03 -3.40 11.24
CA ASP A 201 25.75 -2.63 10.03
C ASP A 201 24.61 -3.26 9.21
N VAL A 202 24.36 -2.68 8.06
CA VAL A 202 23.28 -3.05 7.13
C VAL A 202 23.54 -4.38 6.41
N GLU A 203 24.79 -4.85 6.38
CA GLU A 203 25.18 -6.15 5.85
C GLU A 203 25.11 -7.25 6.93
N GLY A 204 24.84 -6.87 8.18
CA GLY A 204 24.80 -7.76 9.34
C GLY A 204 26.19 -8.10 9.89
N ARG A 205 27.24 -7.35 9.54
CA ARG A 205 28.56 -7.48 10.18
C ARG A 205 28.43 -7.03 11.63
N VAL A 206 29.01 -7.82 12.53
CA VAL A 206 28.91 -7.62 13.98
C VAL A 206 30.17 -6.95 14.48
N TYR A 207 30.02 -5.73 15.01
CA TYR A 207 31.08 -4.96 15.62
C TYR A 207 30.96 -5.09 17.12
N VAL A 208 32.02 -5.53 17.78
CA VAL A 208 32.03 -5.81 19.21
C VAL A 208 33.18 -5.07 19.84
N ARG A 209 32.89 -4.23 20.82
CA ARG A 209 33.91 -3.61 21.66
C ARG A 209 34.29 -4.57 22.77
N ASP A 210 35.54 -5.01 22.77
CA ASP A 210 36.11 -5.86 23.79
C ASP A 210 36.99 -5.03 24.73
N ALA A 211 36.59 -4.95 26.00
CA ALA A 211 37.28 -4.13 26.98
C ALA A 211 38.58 -4.77 27.51
N ASP A 212 38.72 -6.10 27.39
CA ASP A 212 39.88 -6.85 27.88
C ASP A 212 41.15 -6.45 27.10
N ASP A 213 41.09 -6.57 25.77
CA ASP A 213 42.17 -6.18 24.87
C ASP A 213 42.02 -4.78 24.23
N ARG A 214 40.97 -4.05 24.64
CA ARG A 214 40.64 -2.68 24.19
C ARG A 214 40.46 -2.55 22.68
N SER A 215 40.07 -3.63 22.02
CA SER A 215 39.87 -3.67 20.58
C SER A 215 38.39 -3.57 20.20
N ILE A 216 38.13 -3.17 18.95
CA ILE A 216 36.84 -3.35 18.31
C ILE A 216 37.02 -4.47 17.28
N LYS A 217 36.43 -5.62 17.55
CA LYS A 217 36.48 -6.82 16.70
C LYS A 217 35.29 -6.81 15.74
N VAL A 218 35.54 -7.18 14.48
CA VAL A 218 34.54 -7.23 13.41
C VAL A 218 34.36 -8.66 12.95
N TYR A 219 33.14 -9.15 13.02
CA TYR A 219 32.75 -10.49 12.60
C TYR A 219 31.75 -10.41 11.44
N GLY A 220 31.76 -11.41 10.57
CA GLY A 220 30.69 -11.61 9.59
C GLY A 220 29.39 -12.01 10.29
N PRO A 221 28.25 -11.99 9.57
CA PRO A 221 26.95 -12.37 10.13
C PRO A 221 26.91 -13.78 10.73
N ASN A 222 27.81 -14.67 10.30
CA ASN A 222 27.98 -16.06 10.75
C ASN A 222 28.93 -16.23 11.94
N GLY A 223 29.55 -15.15 12.46
CA GLY A 223 30.54 -15.20 13.54
C GLY A 223 31.98 -15.47 13.07
N LEU A 224 32.25 -15.48 11.77
CA LEU A 224 33.61 -15.53 11.24
C LEU A 224 34.32 -14.21 11.55
N TYR A 225 35.45 -14.27 12.24
CA TYR A 225 36.31 -13.11 12.48
C TYR A 225 36.87 -12.59 11.15
N LEU A 226 36.63 -11.31 10.89
CA LEU A 226 37.08 -10.64 9.67
C LEU A 226 38.35 -9.86 9.96
N ARG A 227 38.31 -8.99 10.98
CA ARG A 227 39.43 -8.11 11.38
C ARG A 227 39.16 -7.44 12.72
N SER A 228 40.15 -6.73 13.22
CA SER A 228 39.98 -5.70 14.25
C SER A 228 40.10 -4.32 13.62
N MET A 229 39.36 -3.34 14.14
CA MET A 229 39.56 -1.93 13.77
C MET A 229 40.99 -1.48 14.14
N PRO A 230 41.54 -0.41 13.50
CA PRO A 230 42.82 0.14 13.88
C PRO A 230 42.90 0.47 15.38
N LYS A 231 44.10 0.44 15.94
CA LYS A 231 44.31 0.57 17.38
C LYS A 231 43.80 1.93 17.88
N THR A 232 42.71 1.89 18.63
CA THR A 232 42.19 3.00 19.44
C THR A 232 42.92 3.04 20.79
N GLY A 233 42.84 4.15 21.52
CA GLY A 233 43.45 4.27 22.84
C GLY A 233 42.66 3.47 23.88
N LYS A 234 41.51 4.00 24.27
CA LYS A 234 40.58 3.36 25.22
C LYS A 234 39.14 3.64 24.81
N PRO A 235 38.55 2.80 23.94
CA PRO A 235 37.21 3.02 23.43
C PRO A 235 36.16 2.81 24.54
N VAL A 236 35.27 3.78 24.75
CA VAL A 236 34.22 3.73 25.79
C VAL A 236 32.81 3.48 25.26
N ALA A 237 32.57 3.77 23.98
CA ALA A 237 31.32 3.48 23.28
C ALA A 237 31.56 3.46 21.76
N MET A 238 30.74 2.72 21.03
CA MET A 238 30.81 2.66 19.57
C MET A 238 29.42 2.67 18.96
N ARG A 239 29.24 3.36 17.82
CA ARG A 239 28.01 3.30 17.03
C ARG A 239 28.32 3.14 15.56
N VAL A 240 27.53 2.29 14.89
CA VAL A 240 27.54 2.15 13.44
C VAL A 240 26.36 2.94 12.89
N ALA A 241 26.63 3.85 11.97
CA ALA A 241 25.65 4.68 11.28
C ALA A 241 25.73 4.43 9.77
N GLU A 242 24.81 5.00 8.98
CA GLU A 242 24.77 4.80 7.52
C GLU A 242 26.03 5.31 6.80
N ASP A 243 26.78 6.20 7.45
CA ASP A 243 27.91 6.88 6.88
C ASP A 243 29.26 6.33 7.41
N GLY A 244 29.26 5.40 8.37
CA GLY A 244 30.43 4.72 8.90
C GLY A 244 30.36 4.43 10.40
N ILE A 245 31.52 4.38 11.06
CA ILE A 245 31.66 3.89 12.43
C ILE A 245 32.21 5.00 13.32
N TYR A 246 31.50 5.33 14.39
CA TYR A 246 31.91 6.30 15.40
C TYR A 246 32.39 5.59 16.66
N VAL A 247 33.52 6.02 17.19
CA VAL A 247 34.10 5.49 18.42
C VAL A 247 34.42 6.64 19.35
N ALA A 248 33.89 6.60 20.58
CA ALA A 248 34.26 7.52 21.64
C ALA A 248 35.53 6.99 22.31
N ASP A 249 36.64 7.72 22.21
CA ASP A 249 37.93 7.33 22.78
C ASP A 249 38.31 8.17 24.00
N GLU A 250 38.45 7.53 25.16
CA GLU A 250 38.76 8.22 26.41
C GLU A 250 40.22 8.72 26.47
N THR A 251 41.14 8.09 25.73
CA THR A 251 42.56 8.49 25.75
C THR A 251 42.76 9.80 25.00
N GLY A 252 42.13 9.95 23.83
CA GLY A 252 42.10 11.21 23.08
C GLY A 252 41.10 12.23 23.61
N SER A 253 40.10 11.80 24.39
CA SER A 253 38.93 12.61 24.73
C SER A 253 38.26 13.17 23.47
N ASP A 254 38.16 12.34 22.44
CA ASP A 254 37.62 12.68 21.13
C ASP A 254 36.73 11.55 20.58
N ILE A 255 35.97 11.88 19.54
CA ILE A 255 35.16 10.95 18.77
C ILE A 255 35.88 10.68 17.46
N LEU A 256 36.26 9.43 17.23
CA LEU A 256 36.93 8.95 16.03
C LEU A 256 35.88 8.46 15.02
N LYS A 257 35.91 8.97 13.80
CA LYS A 257 35.03 8.54 12.70
C LYS A 257 35.81 7.73 11.68
N TYR A 258 35.45 6.46 11.54
CA TYR A 258 36.00 5.54 10.55
C TYR A 258 35.02 5.33 9.39
N ASP A 259 35.57 4.98 8.23
CA ASP A 259 34.79 4.34 7.16
C ASP A 259 34.56 2.85 7.47
N PHE A 260 33.78 2.18 6.61
CA PHE A 260 33.48 0.75 6.75
C PHE A 260 34.65 -0.18 6.43
N ASP A 261 35.76 0.32 5.90
CA ASP A 261 37.00 -0.45 5.69
C ASP A 261 37.93 -0.36 6.90
N GLY A 262 37.63 0.56 7.81
CA GLY A 262 38.40 0.81 9.03
C GLY A 262 39.41 1.94 8.89
N ASN A 263 39.40 2.73 7.82
CA ASN A 263 40.26 3.90 7.71
C ASN A 263 39.66 5.05 8.53
N LEU A 264 40.51 5.78 9.26
CA LEU A 264 40.09 6.97 10.00
C LEU A 264 39.81 8.09 9.00
N ALA A 265 38.56 8.56 8.95
CA ALA A 265 38.14 9.68 8.11
C ALA A 265 38.48 11.02 8.77
N TYR A 266 38.07 11.22 10.02
CA TYR A 266 38.36 12.40 10.85
C TYR A 266 38.10 12.12 12.33
N SER A 267 38.49 13.03 13.22
CA SER A 267 38.06 13.04 14.63
C SER A 267 37.63 14.42 15.10
N PHE A 268 36.84 14.48 16.17
CA PHE A 268 36.36 15.74 16.75
C PHE A 268 36.13 15.64 18.26
N GLY A 269 36.20 16.78 18.95
CA GLY A 269 36.20 16.85 20.41
C GLY A 269 37.62 16.92 20.99
N SER A 270 37.72 17.33 22.26
CA SER A 270 38.99 17.37 23.00
C SER A 270 38.75 17.33 24.50
N GLY A 271 39.79 17.03 25.28
CA GLY A 271 39.70 17.07 26.75
C GLY A 271 39.54 18.50 27.29
N GLY A 272 38.58 18.74 28.18
CA GLY A 272 38.40 20.06 28.81
C GLY A 272 37.01 20.32 29.39
N GLU A 273 36.77 21.58 29.78
CA GLU A 273 35.50 22.05 30.36
C GLU A 273 34.67 22.94 29.42
N GLY A 274 35.26 23.37 28.30
CA GLY A 274 34.61 24.23 27.33
C GLY A 274 33.52 23.54 26.51
N LYS A 275 32.89 24.30 25.63
CA LYS A 275 31.92 23.78 24.65
C LYS A 275 32.62 22.79 23.72
N ALA A 276 31.96 21.67 23.43
CA ALA A 276 32.51 20.58 22.62
C ALA A 276 33.79 19.94 23.18
N GLN A 277 34.05 20.12 24.50
CA GLN A 277 35.13 19.46 25.23
C GLN A 277 34.58 18.52 26.30
N PHE A 278 35.29 17.41 26.53
CA PHE A 278 34.85 16.32 27.37
C PHE A 278 35.75 16.13 28.60
N LYS A 279 35.13 15.88 29.75
CA LYS A 279 35.75 15.46 31.01
C LYS A 279 35.64 13.96 31.25
N SER A 280 34.56 13.34 30.75
CA SER A 280 34.27 11.93 30.98
C SER A 280 33.26 11.41 29.96
N LEU A 281 33.76 10.88 28.84
CA LEU A 281 32.94 10.22 27.84
C LEU A 281 32.19 9.03 28.47
N SER A 282 30.86 9.10 28.41
CA SER A 282 29.95 8.16 29.11
C SER A 282 28.90 7.54 28.19
N GLY A 283 28.99 7.78 26.89
CA GLY A 283 28.11 7.14 25.91
C GLY A 283 28.09 7.92 24.61
N LEU A 284 27.66 7.23 23.57
CA LEU A 284 27.63 7.73 22.20
C LEU A 284 26.34 7.25 21.54
N ALA A 285 25.67 8.12 20.81
CA ALA A 285 24.47 7.77 20.05
C ALA A 285 24.48 8.51 18.71
N VAL A 286 24.02 7.86 17.64
CA VAL A 286 23.93 8.46 16.31
C VAL A 286 22.55 8.14 15.76
N ASP A 287 21.81 9.16 15.33
CA ASP A 287 20.49 9.00 14.73
C ASP A 287 20.53 8.93 13.20
N LYS A 288 19.38 8.61 12.57
CA LYS A 288 19.25 8.53 11.11
C LYS A 288 19.42 9.88 10.41
N ALA A 289 19.24 10.99 11.13
CA ALA A 289 19.44 12.34 10.62
C ALA A 289 20.93 12.76 10.70
N GLN A 290 21.83 11.82 10.98
CA GLN A 290 23.27 12.04 11.10
C GLN A 290 23.59 13.03 12.25
N GLN A 291 22.77 13.02 13.29
CA GLN A 291 23.09 13.72 14.54
C GLN A 291 23.83 12.79 15.48
N VAL A 292 24.96 13.28 15.98
CA VAL A 292 25.82 12.56 16.91
C VAL A 292 25.66 13.18 18.29
N TYR A 293 25.35 12.35 19.28
CA TYR A 293 25.17 12.74 20.67
C TYR A 293 26.24 12.08 21.53
N VAL A 294 26.91 12.89 22.34
CA VAL A 294 28.02 12.45 23.19
C VAL A 294 27.69 12.79 24.64
N GLY A 295 27.58 11.77 25.49
CA GLY A 295 27.28 11.97 26.91
C GLY A 295 28.54 12.23 27.74
N ASP A 296 28.53 13.27 28.58
CA ASP A 296 29.56 13.55 29.57
C ASP A 296 29.01 13.46 31.00
N ALA A 297 29.31 12.36 31.69
CA ALA A 297 28.78 12.10 33.03
C ALA A 297 29.29 13.09 34.09
N LYS A 298 30.52 13.61 33.95
CA LYS A 298 31.09 14.57 34.92
C LYS A 298 30.55 15.99 34.69
N LYS A 299 30.28 16.38 33.44
CA LYS A 299 29.59 17.65 33.13
C LYS A 299 28.08 17.56 33.34
N SER A 300 27.50 16.35 33.39
CA SER A 300 26.04 16.14 33.36
C SER A 300 25.38 16.77 32.13
N LEU A 301 26.04 16.63 30.97
CA LEU A 301 25.60 17.17 29.68
C LEU A 301 25.60 16.09 28.60
N VAL A 302 24.81 16.32 27.56
CA VAL A 302 24.92 15.61 26.28
C VAL A 302 25.21 16.64 25.20
N ASP A 303 26.38 16.54 24.55
CA ASP A 303 26.76 17.41 23.45
C ASP A 303 26.21 16.85 22.14
N ALA A 304 25.51 17.67 21.37
CA ALA A 304 24.94 17.29 20.08
C ALA A 304 25.69 17.93 18.92
N TYR A 305 25.99 17.12 17.92
CA TYR A 305 26.71 17.48 16.70
C TYR A 305 25.88 17.07 15.49
N VAL A 306 26.03 17.78 14.38
CA VAL A 306 25.57 17.35 13.06
C VAL A 306 26.79 17.12 12.20
N VAL A 307 26.87 15.97 11.55
CA VAL A 307 27.96 15.72 10.58
C VAL A 307 27.49 16.08 9.17
N GLU A 308 28.40 16.62 8.36
CA GLU A 308 28.16 16.71 6.92
C GLU A 308 28.03 15.30 6.38
N ALA A 309 26.85 14.95 5.87
CA ALA A 309 26.63 13.67 5.23
C ALA A 309 27.62 13.55 4.06
N GLY A 310 28.53 12.57 4.15
CA GLY A 310 29.16 12.05 2.94
C GLY A 310 28.07 11.57 1.98
N LYS A 311 28.40 11.35 0.70
CA LYS A 311 27.45 10.78 -0.27
C LYS A 311 26.74 9.60 0.41
N PRO A 312 25.39 9.61 0.55
CA PRO A 312 24.66 8.51 1.16
C PRO A 312 25.12 7.23 0.48
N LEU A 313 25.69 6.31 1.24
CA LEU A 313 26.07 5.01 0.70
C LEU A 313 24.75 4.30 0.37
N PRO A 314 24.45 4.01 -0.90
CA PRO A 314 23.15 3.44 -1.25
C PRO A 314 23.08 2.00 -0.75
N LEU A 315 22.10 1.73 0.11
CA LEU A 315 21.94 0.51 0.89
C LEU A 315 21.57 -0.70 0.04
N LEU A 316 22.54 -1.32 -0.64
CA LEU A 316 22.56 -2.72 -1.10
C LEU A 316 24.03 -3.11 -1.38
N PRO A 317 24.48 -4.35 -1.13
CA PRO A 317 23.66 -5.54 -1.01
C PRO A 317 23.15 -5.79 0.40
N ARG A 318 21.88 -6.19 0.51
CA ARG A 318 21.38 -6.84 1.72
C ARG A 318 21.89 -8.27 1.73
N ALA A 319 22.58 -8.65 2.79
CA ALA A 319 22.95 -10.04 3.04
C ALA A 319 21.71 -10.86 3.41
N ALA A 320 21.82 -12.19 3.34
CA ALA A 320 20.77 -13.08 3.82
C ALA A 320 20.62 -12.92 5.33
N GLY A 321 19.51 -12.29 5.73
CA GLY A 321 19.10 -12.16 7.11
C GLY A 321 18.91 -13.51 7.79
N ARG A 322 19.12 -13.55 9.10
CA ARG A 322 18.85 -14.75 9.90
C ARG A 322 17.35 -14.89 10.12
N THR A 323 16.79 -16.05 9.77
CA THR A 323 15.42 -16.39 10.15
C THR A 323 15.30 -16.41 11.67
N SER A 324 14.38 -15.62 12.19
CA SER A 324 14.16 -15.43 13.62
C SER A 324 12.85 -16.11 14.05
N VAL A 325 12.64 -16.25 15.36
CA VAL A 325 11.39 -16.75 15.93
C VAL A 325 10.89 -15.72 16.94
N LYS A 326 9.62 -15.33 16.81
CA LYS A 326 8.95 -14.49 17.79
C LYS A 326 7.92 -15.29 18.56
N TRP A 327 7.84 -15.03 19.84
CA TRP A 327 6.72 -15.45 20.67
C TRP A 327 5.53 -14.52 20.41
N LEU A 328 4.31 -15.05 20.38
CA LEU A 328 3.09 -14.29 20.16
C LEU A 328 2.28 -14.17 21.44
N GLU A 329 1.94 -15.31 22.03
CA GLU A 329 1.11 -15.37 23.24
C GLU A 329 1.31 -16.69 24.00
N SER A 330 0.73 -16.76 25.20
CA SER A 330 0.62 -17.99 25.98
C SER A 330 -0.82 -18.23 26.39
N ILE A 331 -1.27 -19.45 26.16
CA ILE A 331 -2.60 -19.92 26.50
C ILE A 331 -2.46 -20.73 27.80
N PRO A 332 -3.07 -20.31 28.92
CA PRO A 332 -3.06 -21.07 30.17
C PRO A 332 -3.84 -22.38 30.00
N ALA A 333 -3.13 -23.47 29.75
CA ALA A 333 -3.71 -24.79 29.53
C ALA A 333 -2.63 -25.87 29.76
N GLU A 334 -2.95 -26.86 30.59
CA GLU A 334 -2.08 -28.03 30.82
C GLU A 334 -2.53 -29.18 29.91
N VAL A 335 -1.85 -29.33 28.78
CA VAL A 335 -2.25 -30.23 27.68
C VAL A 335 -1.07 -31.07 27.19
N GLU A 336 -1.37 -32.20 26.56
CA GLU A 336 -0.36 -33.15 26.08
C GLU A 336 -0.12 -32.99 24.56
N GLN A 337 -1.08 -33.42 23.75
CA GLN A 337 -1.00 -33.40 22.28
C GLN A 337 -1.91 -32.33 21.68
N LEU A 338 -1.47 -31.72 20.57
CA LEU A 338 -2.12 -30.59 19.91
C LEU A 338 -2.48 -30.94 18.46
N ALA A 339 -3.64 -30.47 18.00
CA ALA A 339 -4.07 -30.56 16.61
C ALA A 339 -4.85 -29.32 16.18
N TRP A 340 -4.40 -28.66 15.12
CA TRP A 340 -5.07 -27.48 14.56
C TRP A 340 -5.93 -27.87 13.37
N ASP A 341 -7.11 -27.25 13.26
CA ASP A 341 -8.14 -27.59 12.28
C ASP A 341 -7.99 -26.94 10.91
N GLY A 342 -6.95 -26.12 10.69
CA GLY A 342 -6.81 -25.37 9.44
C GLY A 342 -7.52 -24.01 9.42
N LYS A 343 -8.29 -23.68 10.45
CA LYS A 343 -9.19 -22.52 10.50
C LYS A 343 -8.87 -21.68 11.74
N GLU A 344 -9.54 -21.96 12.86
CA GLU A 344 -9.43 -21.18 14.10
C GLU A 344 -9.50 -22.03 15.38
N THR A 345 -9.63 -23.36 15.24
CA THR A 345 -9.80 -24.25 16.40
C THR A 345 -8.58 -25.11 16.61
N LEU A 346 -8.05 -25.06 17.83
CA LEU A 346 -7.02 -25.96 18.32
C LEU A 346 -7.68 -26.99 19.24
N TYR A 347 -7.53 -28.26 18.91
CA TYR A 347 -7.90 -29.38 19.78
C TYR A 347 -6.67 -29.84 20.54
N ALA A 348 -6.82 -30.05 21.84
CA ALA A 348 -5.73 -30.45 22.70
C ALA A 348 -6.16 -31.58 23.64
N ILE A 349 -5.35 -32.62 23.79
CA ILE A 349 -5.60 -33.67 24.78
C ILE A 349 -5.29 -33.11 26.18
N SER A 350 -6.24 -33.22 27.11
CA SER A 350 -6.03 -32.81 28.50
C SER A 350 -4.93 -33.63 29.19
N LYS A 351 -4.27 -33.08 30.22
CA LYS A 351 -3.21 -33.78 30.96
C LYS A 351 -3.62 -35.16 31.50
N ASP A 352 -4.87 -35.30 31.94
CA ASP A 352 -5.41 -36.56 32.44
C ASP A 352 -5.75 -37.59 31.34
N LYS A 353 -5.63 -37.19 30.06
CA LYS A 353 -5.86 -38.00 28.86
C LYS A 353 -7.29 -38.50 28.70
N LYS A 354 -8.28 -37.83 29.31
CA LYS A 354 -9.70 -38.23 29.27
C LYS A 354 -10.60 -37.32 28.44
N SER A 355 -10.10 -36.16 28.02
CA SER A 355 -10.89 -35.17 27.29
C SER A 355 -10.08 -34.47 26.19
N LEU A 356 -10.80 -33.82 25.29
CA LEU A 356 -10.24 -32.86 24.34
C LEU A 356 -10.66 -31.44 24.75
N LEU A 357 -9.69 -30.57 25.00
CA LEU A 357 -9.91 -29.15 25.12
C LEU A 357 -10.04 -28.55 23.72
N VAL A 358 -11.05 -27.70 23.54
CA VAL A 358 -11.32 -26.95 22.33
C VAL A 358 -10.90 -25.51 22.60
N ILE A 359 -9.80 -25.09 22.00
CA ILE A 359 -9.21 -23.77 22.19
C ILE A 359 -9.50 -22.93 20.95
N ARG A 360 -10.08 -21.74 21.15
CA ARG A 360 -10.41 -20.78 20.09
C ARG A 360 -9.97 -19.39 20.52
N LYS A 361 -9.33 -18.64 19.63
CA LYS A 361 -8.88 -17.27 19.90
C LYS A 361 -8.07 -17.14 21.21
N GLY A 362 -7.14 -18.06 21.43
CA GLY A 362 -6.24 -18.02 22.59
C GLY A 362 -6.85 -18.44 23.93
N VAL A 363 -8.11 -18.90 23.97
CA VAL A 363 -8.79 -19.33 25.20
C VAL A 363 -9.41 -20.72 25.08
N VAL A 364 -9.44 -21.47 26.18
CA VAL A 364 -10.16 -22.74 26.28
C VAL A 364 -11.67 -22.44 26.22
N ALA A 365 -12.30 -22.75 25.09
CA ALA A 365 -13.71 -22.45 24.82
C ALA A 365 -14.65 -23.54 25.35
N SER A 366 -14.25 -24.82 25.24
CA SER A 366 -15.03 -25.95 25.74
C SER A 366 -14.17 -27.19 25.97
N GLU A 367 -14.74 -28.20 26.62
CA GLU A 367 -14.13 -29.51 26.88
C GLU A 367 -15.05 -30.62 26.36
N ILE A 368 -14.51 -31.53 25.55
CA ILE A 368 -15.19 -32.73 25.05
C ILE A 368 -14.72 -33.91 25.90
N LYS A 369 -15.61 -34.41 26.78
CA LYS A 369 -15.34 -35.58 27.63
C LYS A 369 -15.67 -36.86 26.88
N LEU A 370 -14.76 -37.83 26.94
CA LEU A 370 -14.91 -39.12 26.26
C LEU A 370 -14.94 -40.26 27.29
N ASP A 371 -15.86 -41.20 27.10
CA ASP A 371 -16.12 -42.25 28.09
C ASP A 371 -15.10 -43.39 28.06
N ASN A 372 -14.53 -43.65 29.23
CA ASN A 372 -13.62 -44.78 29.48
C ASN A 372 -12.47 -44.85 28.46
N VAL A 373 -11.84 -43.72 28.16
CA VAL A 373 -10.70 -43.62 27.22
C VAL A 373 -9.39 -43.33 27.94
N GLN A 374 -8.27 -43.59 27.27
CA GLN A 374 -6.97 -43.00 27.58
C GLN A 374 -6.33 -42.50 26.28
N LEU A 375 -6.56 -41.23 25.96
CA LEU A 375 -6.14 -40.63 24.70
C LEU A 375 -4.61 -40.55 24.59
N SER A 376 -4.08 -40.89 23.42
CA SER A 376 -2.64 -40.77 23.14
C SER A 376 -2.28 -39.79 22.05
N ALA A 377 -3.16 -39.60 21.07
CA ALA A 377 -2.93 -38.70 19.95
C ALA A 377 -4.26 -38.15 19.43
N VAL A 378 -4.19 -36.97 18.84
CA VAL A 378 -5.32 -36.28 18.19
C VAL A 378 -4.82 -35.66 16.90
N THR A 379 -5.65 -35.67 15.86
CA THR A 379 -5.43 -34.93 14.61
C THR A 379 -6.78 -34.52 14.02
N VAL A 380 -6.77 -33.62 13.03
CA VAL A 380 -7.98 -33.14 12.35
C VAL A 380 -7.77 -33.29 10.85
N ASP A 381 -8.77 -33.81 10.15
CA ASP A 381 -8.72 -33.91 8.69
C ASP A 381 -9.24 -32.64 7.99
N LYS A 382 -9.10 -32.56 6.67
CA LYS A 382 -9.52 -31.39 5.88
C LYS A 382 -11.03 -31.09 5.97
N SER A 383 -11.86 -32.07 6.33
CA SER A 383 -13.30 -31.86 6.52
C SER A 383 -13.61 -31.22 7.88
N GLY A 384 -12.65 -31.23 8.80
CA GLY A 384 -12.80 -30.78 10.18
C GLY A 384 -13.18 -31.89 11.15
N ALA A 385 -13.19 -33.17 10.72
CA ALA A 385 -13.46 -34.28 11.62
C ALA A 385 -12.23 -34.58 12.49
N ILE A 386 -12.50 -34.91 13.76
CA ILE A 386 -11.47 -35.12 14.78
C ILE A 386 -11.13 -36.60 14.83
N TRP A 387 -9.85 -36.93 14.74
CA TRP A 387 -9.36 -38.30 14.83
C TRP A 387 -8.55 -38.47 16.10
N VAL A 388 -8.88 -39.49 16.88
CA VAL A 388 -8.21 -39.78 18.16
C VAL A 388 -7.74 -41.23 18.25
N LEU A 389 -6.66 -41.46 18.99
CA LEU A 389 -6.21 -42.78 19.40
C LEU A 389 -6.42 -42.99 20.90
N ASP A 390 -6.95 -44.16 21.25
CA ASP A 390 -7.18 -44.61 22.62
C ASP A 390 -6.24 -45.77 22.94
N LYS A 391 -5.27 -45.52 23.83
CA LYS A 391 -4.31 -46.53 24.29
C LYS A 391 -4.94 -47.61 25.16
N LYS A 392 -6.01 -47.29 25.89
CA LYS A 392 -6.67 -48.25 26.79
C LYS A 392 -7.50 -49.26 26.00
N LYS A 393 -8.06 -48.84 24.86
CA LYS A 393 -8.91 -49.68 24.00
C LYS A 393 -8.19 -50.23 22.77
N TYR A 394 -6.93 -49.84 22.53
CA TYR A 394 -6.16 -50.23 21.34
C TYR A 394 -6.92 -49.90 20.04
N GLN A 395 -7.54 -48.72 19.99
CA GLN A 395 -8.46 -48.32 18.92
C GLN A 395 -8.28 -46.86 18.51
N GLY A 396 -8.53 -46.57 17.25
CA GLY A 396 -8.77 -45.22 16.74
C GLY A 396 -10.26 -44.92 16.62
N ALA A 397 -10.63 -43.64 16.71
CA ALA A 397 -11.99 -43.18 16.48
C ALA A 397 -12.01 -41.88 15.68
N LYS A 398 -12.99 -41.77 14.76
CA LYS A 398 -13.35 -40.52 14.08
C LYS A 398 -14.54 -39.91 14.82
N LEU A 399 -14.45 -38.64 15.15
CA LEU A 399 -15.47 -37.87 15.87
C LEU A 399 -15.90 -36.68 15.02
N ASP A 400 -17.14 -36.21 15.21
CA ASP A 400 -17.54 -34.87 14.76
C ASP A 400 -17.06 -33.78 15.74
N GLU A 401 -17.32 -32.51 15.41
CA GLU A 401 -16.94 -31.34 16.21
C GLU A 401 -17.56 -31.31 17.62
N THR A 402 -18.62 -32.09 17.86
CA THR A 402 -19.27 -32.20 19.18
C THR A 402 -18.67 -33.33 20.03
N GLY A 403 -17.77 -34.14 19.45
CA GLY A 403 -17.20 -35.32 20.09
C GLY A 403 -18.01 -36.59 19.90
N LYS A 404 -19.07 -36.57 19.08
CA LYS A 404 -19.85 -37.78 18.77
C LYS A 404 -19.01 -38.71 17.90
N VAL A 405 -18.93 -39.96 18.30
CA VAL A 405 -18.19 -41.00 17.58
C VAL A 405 -18.93 -41.36 16.29
N LEU A 406 -18.26 -41.15 15.16
CA LEU A 406 -18.75 -41.50 13.82
C LEU A 406 -18.34 -42.92 13.42
N MET A 407 -17.11 -43.31 13.76
CA MET A 407 -16.60 -44.67 13.53
C MET A 407 -15.44 -45.01 14.48
N ARG A 408 -15.15 -46.31 14.58
CA ARG A 408 -14.00 -46.86 15.30
C ARG A 408 -13.27 -47.88 14.43
N PHE A 409 -11.98 -48.02 14.64
CA PHE A 409 -11.14 -49.00 13.96
C PHE A 409 -9.99 -49.43 14.87
N GLY A 410 -9.38 -50.58 14.60
CA GLY A 410 -8.33 -51.13 15.43
C GLY A 410 -8.82 -52.17 16.45
N SER A 411 -7.92 -53.03 16.89
CA SER A 411 -8.08 -53.89 18.07
C SER A 411 -6.71 -54.15 18.70
N GLU A 412 -6.65 -54.73 19.90
CA GLU A 412 -5.36 -55.14 20.49
C GLU A 412 -4.68 -56.24 19.64
N GLY A 413 -3.35 -56.17 19.50
CA GLY A 413 -2.53 -57.20 18.88
C GLY A 413 -1.44 -56.65 17.96
N SER A 414 -0.83 -57.54 17.16
CA SER A 414 0.29 -57.23 16.25
C SER A 414 0.02 -57.52 14.77
N GLY A 415 -1.17 -58.01 14.43
CA GLY A 415 -1.61 -58.27 13.07
C GLY A 415 -2.10 -57.03 12.32
N ALA A 416 -2.52 -57.22 11.07
CA ALA A 416 -3.09 -56.17 10.22
C ALA A 416 -4.32 -55.52 10.88
N GLY A 417 -4.27 -54.20 11.09
CA GLY A 417 -5.33 -53.46 11.77
C GLY A 417 -5.39 -53.67 13.28
N GLN A 418 -4.38 -54.29 13.90
CA GLN A 418 -4.26 -54.44 15.34
C GLN A 418 -3.15 -53.54 15.90
N PHE A 419 -3.35 -52.94 17.06
CA PHE A 419 -2.45 -51.96 17.66
C PHE A 419 -1.84 -52.47 18.98
N ASP A 420 -0.59 -52.09 19.23
CA ASP A 420 0.07 -52.20 20.53
C ASP A 420 0.81 -50.89 20.87
N ASN A 421 0.24 -50.13 21.81
CA ASN A 421 0.71 -48.82 22.24
C ASN A 421 0.76 -47.77 21.09
N PRO A 422 -0.38 -47.49 20.42
CA PRO A 422 -0.43 -46.53 19.32
C PRO A 422 -0.11 -45.11 19.84
N SER A 423 0.84 -44.44 19.20
CA SER A 423 1.51 -43.23 19.72
C SER A 423 1.18 -41.95 18.97
N ALA A 424 0.94 -42.02 17.66
CA ALA A 424 0.62 -40.87 16.82
C ALA A 424 -0.36 -41.24 15.70
N ILE A 425 -1.16 -40.27 15.28
CA ILE A 425 -2.08 -40.37 14.16
C ILE A 425 -1.91 -39.16 13.25
N ALA A 426 -1.91 -39.38 11.93
CA ALA A 426 -1.88 -38.33 10.93
C ALA A 426 -2.83 -38.67 9.78
N VAL A 427 -3.48 -37.67 9.21
CA VAL A 427 -4.38 -37.85 8.06
C VAL A 427 -3.77 -37.14 6.86
N SER A 428 -3.64 -37.85 5.74
CA SER A 428 -3.11 -37.28 4.50
C SER A 428 -4.13 -36.34 3.83
N ALA A 429 -3.65 -35.54 2.88
CA ALA A 429 -4.50 -34.70 2.04
C ALA A 429 -5.60 -35.46 1.26
N SER A 430 -5.41 -36.77 1.03
CA SER A 430 -6.36 -37.66 0.34
C SER A 430 -7.31 -38.40 1.29
N GLY A 431 -7.22 -38.17 2.61
CA GLY A 431 -8.06 -38.83 3.62
C GLY A 431 -7.53 -40.17 4.12
N MET A 432 -6.32 -40.58 3.74
CA MET A 432 -5.70 -41.80 4.29
C MET A 432 -5.21 -41.54 5.71
N VAL A 433 -5.42 -42.50 6.60
CA VAL A 433 -5.11 -42.40 8.02
C VAL A 433 -3.88 -43.23 8.34
N PHE A 434 -2.86 -42.61 8.93
CA PHE A 434 -1.60 -43.23 9.32
C PHE A 434 -1.53 -43.30 10.84
N VAL A 435 -1.24 -44.49 11.37
CA VAL A 435 -1.14 -44.74 12.82
C VAL A 435 0.25 -45.27 13.13
N ALA A 436 1.00 -44.53 13.94
CA ALA A 436 2.28 -44.98 14.47
C ALA A 436 2.01 -45.95 15.62
N ASP A 437 2.46 -47.18 15.45
CA ASP A 437 2.25 -48.27 16.37
C ASP A 437 3.57 -48.60 17.07
N ARG A 438 3.75 -48.03 18.26
CA ARG A 438 5.08 -47.89 18.87
C ARG A 438 5.68 -49.24 19.24
N SER A 439 4.90 -50.15 19.83
CA SER A 439 5.40 -51.45 20.27
C SER A 439 5.46 -52.47 19.13
N ASN A 440 4.61 -52.34 18.11
CA ASN A 440 4.68 -53.16 16.90
C ASN A 440 5.75 -52.68 15.90
N HIS A 441 6.43 -51.57 16.20
CA HIS A 441 7.54 -51.03 15.42
C HIS A 441 7.16 -50.73 13.96
N ASN A 442 5.97 -50.20 13.73
CA ASN A 442 5.47 -49.90 12.39
C ASN A 442 4.58 -48.66 12.34
N VAL A 443 4.25 -48.24 11.12
CA VAL A 443 3.18 -47.27 10.84
C VAL A 443 2.14 -47.94 9.96
N GLN A 444 0.93 -48.14 10.48
CA GLN A 444 -0.17 -48.75 9.73
C GLN A 444 -0.99 -47.68 8.99
N ILE A 445 -1.43 -48.03 7.79
CA ILE A 445 -2.15 -47.15 6.86
C ILE A 445 -3.57 -47.69 6.67
N PHE A 446 -4.54 -46.81 6.85
CA PHE A 446 -5.97 -47.10 6.73
C PHE A 446 -6.62 -46.16 5.72
N ARG A 447 -7.71 -46.62 5.13
CA ARG A 447 -8.63 -45.77 4.41
C ARG A 447 -9.48 -44.96 5.40
N GLU A 448 -10.13 -43.91 4.91
CA GLU A 448 -10.98 -43.01 5.72
C GLU A 448 -12.15 -43.72 6.44
N ASP A 449 -12.55 -44.91 6.00
CA ASP A 449 -13.59 -45.73 6.65
C ASP A 449 -13.02 -46.77 7.64
N GLY A 450 -11.72 -46.73 7.93
CA GLY A 450 -11.05 -47.59 8.91
C GLY A 450 -10.57 -48.93 8.38
N VAL A 451 -10.68 -49.19 7.07
CA VAL A 451 -10.14 -50.42 6.46
C VAL A 451 -8.62 -50.35 6.38
N PHE A 452 -7.93 -51.35 6.94
CA PHE A 452 -6.49 -51.50 6.85
C PHE A 452 -6.06 -51.71 5.39
N LEU A 453 -5.02 -50.99 4.97
CA LEU A 453 -4.47 -51.07 3.61
C LEU A 453 -3.07 -51.66 3.60
N ASN A 454 -2.16 -51.11 4.40
CA ASN A 454 -0.74 -51.48 4.39
C ASN A 454 -0.05 -51.08 5.69
N ALA A 455 1.19 -51.52 5.91
CA ALA A 455 2.05 -51.08 7.01
C ALA A 455 3.46 -50.75 6.52
N LEU A 456 4.03 -49.67 7.03
CA LEU A 456 5.42 -49.27 6.85
C LEU A 456 6.23 -49.78 8.05
N ASN A 457 7.19 -50.66 7.80
CA ASN A 457 8.09 -51.20 8.83
C ASN A 457 9.52 -50.62 8.75
N GLY A 458 9.77 -49.72 7.80
CA GLY A 458 11.11 -49.35 7.34
C GLY A 458 11.73 -50.38 6.39
N ASP A 459 12.78 -50.00 5.66
CA ASP A 459 13.53 -50.93 4.79
C ASP A 459 14.47 -51.82 5.64
N ASN A 460 15.00 -52.93 5.09
CA ASN A 460 15.83 -53.89 5.83
C ASN A 460 16.97 -53.28 6.69
N ALA A 461 17.55 -52.14 6.27
CA ALA A 461 18.59 -51.41 7.02
C ALA A 461 18.06 -50.24 7.90
N LYS A 462 16.78 -49.87 7.75
CA LYS A 462 16.11 -48.71 8.35
C LYS A 462 14.81 -49.09 9.05
N LYS A 463 14.76 -50.27 9.66
CA LYS A 463 13.58 -50.75 10.39
C LYS A 463 13.20 -49.75 11.49
N LEU A 464 11.91 -49.44 11.57
CA LEU A 464 11.35 -48.64 12.67
C LEU A 464 11.55 -49.38 14.00
N SER A 465 11.66 -48.62 15.09
CA SER A 465 11.89 -49.12 16.44
C SER A 465 10.97 -48.45 17.47
N ALA A 466 10.74 -47.15 17.39
CA ALA A 466 9.75 -46.49 18.25
C ALA A 466 9.21 -45.24 17.56
N PRO A 467 8.32 -45.39 16.57
CA PRO A 467 7.67 -44.24 15.96
C PRO A 467 6.79 -43.53 17.00
N VAL A 468 6.99 -42.21 17.17
CA VAL A 468 6.31 -41.39 18.20
C VAL A 468 5.57 -40.18 17.66
N ALA A 469 5.92 -39.70 16.47
CA ALA A 469 5.26 -38.57 15.83
C ALA A 469 5.34 -38.69 14.30
N MET A 470 4.37 -38.10 13.61
CA MET A 470 4.28 -38.11 12.16
C MET A 470 3.70 -36.80 11.64
N SER A 471 4.17 -36.34 10.50
CA SER A 471 3.62 -35.14 9.84
C SER A 471 3.82 -35.22 8.32
N PHE A 472 2.94 -34.55 7.58
CA PHE A 472 3.04 -34.41 6.14
C PHE A 472 3.50 -32.99 5.78
N ASP A 473 4.37 -32.85 4.77
CA ASP A 473 4.65 -31.55 4.16
C ASP A 473 3.57 -31.15 3.13
N GLN A 474 3.74 -29.96 2.53
CA GLN A 474 2.81 -29.43 1.52
C GLN A 474 2.78 -30.25 0.24
N GLN A 475 3.87 -30.97 -0.07
CA GLN A 475 3.99 -31.86 -1.23
C GLN A 475 3.44 -33.27 -0.96
N GLY A 476 3.03 -33.56 0.27
CA GLY A 476 2.46 -34.84 0.70
C GLY A 476 3.51 -35.90 1.07
N ASN A 477 4.77 -35.51 1.28
CA ASN A 477 5.79 -36.40 1.83
C ASN A 477 5.55 -36.60 3.33
N LEU A 478 5.72 -37.85 3.79
CA LEU A 478 5.53 -38.25 5.17
C LEU A 478 6.86 -38.25 5.92
N TYR A 479 6.89 -37.60 7.07
CA TYR A 479 8.00 -37.60 8.01
C TYR A 479 7.60 -38.37 9.27
N ILE A 480 8.39 -39.37 9.65
CA ILE A 480 8.17 -40.23 10.81
C ILE A 480 9.32 -40.02 11.81
N LEU A 481 8.98 -39.61 13.03
CA LEU A 481 9.94 -39.47 14.12
C LEU A 481 10.09 -40.79 14.87
N ASP A 482 11.29 -41.36 14.87
CA ASP A 482 11.63 -42.54 15.67
C ASP A 482 12.47 -42.14 16.88
N ALA A 483 11.88 -42.22 18.08
CA ALA A 483 12.52 -41.78 19.31
C ALA A 483 13.67 -42.71 19.76
N SER A 484 13.56 -44.01 19.48
CA SER A 484 14.60 -44.98 19.86
C SER A 484 15.86 -44.79 19.03
N ARG A 485 15.69 -44.51 17.73
CA ARG A 485 16.80 -44.17 16.82
C ARG A 485 17.28 -42.73 16.99
N GLY A 486 16.40 -41.85 17.47
CA GLY A 486 16.63 -40.41 17.53
C GLY A 486 16.70 -39.82 16.12
N SER A 487 15.90 -40.29 15.18
CA SER A 487 15.97 -39.90 13.77
C SER A 487 14.60 -39.68 13.16
N VAL A 488 14.57 -38.95 12.05
CA VAL A 488 13.40 -38.73 11.21
C VAL A 488 13.59 -39.50 9.92
N LEU A 489 12.63 -40.37 9.59
CA LEU A 489 12.57 -41.08 8.31
C LEU A 489 11.57 -40.35 7.40
N ALA A 490 11.98 -40.06 6.17
CA ALA A 490 11.17 -39.36 5.18
C ALA A 490 10.73 -40.29 4.06
N TYR A 491 9.47 -40.20 3.65
CA TYR A 491 8.86 -40.99 2.59
C TYR A 491 8.11 -40.09 1.61
N SER A 492 8.13 -40.42 0.32
CA SER A 492 7.34 -39.72 -0.68
C SER A 492 5.84 -39.98 -0.50
N SER A 493 5.01 -39.18 -1.15
CA SER A 493 3.56 -39.43 -1.25
C SER A 493 3.22 -40.79 -1.89
N THR A 494 4.15 -41.39 -2.64
CA THR A 494 4.03 -42.74 -3.23
C THR A 494 4.61 -43.85 -2.35
N GLY A 495 5.13 -43.52 -1.16
CA GLY A 495 5.68 -44.48 -0.19
C GLY A 495 7.15 -44.85 -0.39
N GLN A 496 7.88 -44.16 -1.27
CA GLN A 496 9.32 -44.40 -1.47
C GLN A 496 10.14 -43.70 -0.36
N SER A 497 11.15 -44.37 0.20
CA SER A 497 12.05 -43.74 1.18
C SER A 497 12.85 -42.61 0.52
N LEU A 498 12.69 -41.38 1.03
CA LEU A 498 13.44 -40.19 0.62
C LEU A 498 14.75 -40.00 1.40
N GLY A 499 14.87 -40.59 2.59
CA GLY A 499 16.07 -40.45 3.42
C GLY A 499 15.83 -40.61 4.91
N GLU A 500 16.91 -40.52 5.68
CA GLU A 500 16.89 -40.47 7.15
C GLU A 500 17.85 -39.37 7.61
N PHE A 501 17.45 -38.58 8.60
CA PHE A 501 18.30 -37.57 9.22
C PHE A 501 18.10 -37.49 10.74
N GLY A 502 19.02 -36.80 11.41
CA GLY A 502 19.23 -36.95 12.84
C GLY A 502 20.00 -38.23 13.17
N GLY A 503 19.78 -38.75 14.37
CA GLY A 503 20.36 -39.97 14.91
C GLY A 503 21.14 -39.72 16.19
N LYS A 504 21.07 -40.66 17.13
CA LYS A 504 21.81 -40.61 18.40
C LYS A 504 23.34 -40.58 18.22
N ASN A 505 23.85 -41.06 17.09
CA ASN A 505 25.29 -41.15 16.81
C ASN A 505 25.83 -39.97 15.98
N LYS A 506 25.03 -38.92 15.75
CA LYS A 506 25.52 -37.70 15.08
C LYS A 506 26.21 -36.79 16.10
N GLU A 507 27.23 -36.06 15.64
CA GLU A 507 27.96 -35.11 16.48
C GLU A 507 27.28 -33.73 16.50
N GLY A 508 27.37 -33.05 17.64
CA GLY A 508 26.92 -31.68 17.85
C GLY A 508 25.41 -31.47 17.67
N ASP A 509 25.03 -30.31 17.15
CA ASP A 509 23.62 -29.86 17.11
C ASP A 509 22.70 -30.72 16.23
N ARG A 510 23.28 -31.56 15.37
CA ARG A 510 22.54 -32.48 14.48
C ARG A 510 22.01 -33.73 15.20
N GLN A 511 22.49 -33.99 16.42
CA GLN A 511 22.02 -35.10 17.25
C GLN A 511 20.60 -34.82 17.76
N LEU A 512 19.68 -35.78 17.65
CA LEU A 512 18.39 -35.69 18.37
C LEU A 512 18.49 -36.54 19.63
N SER A 513 18.47 -35.88 20.79
CA SER A 513 18.79 -36.50 22.08
C SER A 513 17.56 -37.09 22.77
N ARG A 514 16.46 -36.34 22.79
CA ARG A 514 15.15 -36.70 23.33
C ARG A 514 14.04 -36.10 22.43
N PRO A 515 13.92 -36.54 21.17
CA PRO A 515 12.88 -36.04 20.28
C PRO A 515 11.51 -36.58 20.69
N VAL A 516 10.51 -35.70 20.80
CA VAL A 516 9.16 -36.04 21.28
C VAL A 516 8.05 -35.79 20.27
N SER A 517 8.20 -34.79 19.40
CA SER A 517 7.18 -34.41 18.41
C SER A 517 7.83 -33.75 17.21
N LEU A 518 7.16 -33.76 16.05
CA LEU A 518 7.59 -33.02 14.87
C LEU A 518 6.41 -32.42 14.09
N ILE A 519 6.68 -31.40 13.28
CA ILE A 519 5.80 -30.89 12.22
C ILE A 519 6.63 -30.59 10.97
N ALA A 520 6.01 -30.72 9.79
CA ALA A 520 6.57 -30.24 8.53
C ALA A 520 5.77 -29.02 8.04
N ILE A 521 6.42 -27.87 7.89
CA ILE A 521 5.81 -26.59 7.47
C ILE A 521 6.74 -25.84 6.51
N ASN A 522 6.20 -25.24 5.44
CA ASN A 522 6.91 -24.31 4.54
C ASN A 522 8.32 -24.79 4.12
N ASP A 523 8.44 -26.02 3.62
CA ASP A 523 9.70 -26.69 3.27
C ASP A 523 10.71 -26.87 4.43
N GLU A 524 10.23 -26.94 5.67
CA GLU A 524 11.04 -27.20 6.86
C GLU A 524 10.43 -28.30 7.72
N VAL A 525 11.28 -29.08 8.38
CA VAL A 525 10.88 -30.08 9.36
C VAL A 525 11.33 -29.61 10.74
N MET A 526 10.38 -29.25 11.59
CA MET A 526 10.64 -28.83 12.97
C MET A 526 10.48 -30.00 13.91
N VAL A 527 11.54 -30.34 14.63
CA VAL A 527 11.57 -31.42 15.61
C VAL A 527 11.70 -30.80 17.00
N LEU A 528 10.73 -31.08 17.86
CA LEU A 528 10.81 -30.77 19.29
C LEU A 528 11.71 -31.82 19.96
N ASP A 529 12.92 -31.40 20.33
CA ASP A 529 13.97 -32.22 20.93
C ASP A 529 14.33 -31.68 22.32
N ALA A 530 13.97 -32.43 23.35
CA ALA A 530 14.04 -32.00 24.74
C ALA A 530 13.32 -30.66 25.00
N ASN A 531 14.06 -29.57 25.21
CA ASN A 531 13.51 -28.22 25.46
C ASN A 531 13.90 -27.24 24.34
N GLN A 532 14.17 -27.76 23.14
CA GLN A 532 14.49 -26.97 21.95
C GLN A 532 13.69 -27.45 20.75
N VAL A 533 13.46 -26.56 19.81
CA VAL A 533 12.97 -26.91 18.47
C VAL A 533 14.16 -26.84 17.52
N LYS A 534 14.46 -27.97 16.89
CA LYS A 534 15.49 -28.10 15.85
C LYS A 534 14.83 -28.14 14.49
N VAL A 535 15.26 -27.26 13.59
CA VAL A 535 14.65 -27.08 12.27
C VAL A 535 15.59 -27.60 11.20
N PHE A 536 15.08 -28.50 10.37
CA PHE A 536 15.80 -29.13 9.28
C PHE A 536 15.20 -28.77 7.93
N THR A 537 16.01 -28.75 6.88
CA THR A 537 15.51 -28.78 5.50
C THR A 537 14.83 -30.14 5.21
N PRO A 538 14.05 -30.27 4.12
CA PRO A 538 13.40 -31.54 3.76
C PRO A 538 14.42 -32.65 3.47
N LYS A 539 15.66 -32.25 3.12
CA LYS A 539 16.82 -33.12 2.91
C LYS A 539 17.57 -33.48 4.20
N GLY A 540 17.13 -32.97 5.35
CA GLY A 540 17.69 -33.30 6.66
C GLY A 540 18.91 -32.48 7.09
N GLN A 541 19.17 -31.33 6.48
CA GLN A 541 20.23 -30.43 6.92
C GLN A 541 19.70 -29.53 8.03
N LEU A 542 20.37 -29.47 9.18
CA LEU A 542 20.01 -28.56 10.27
C LEU A 542 20.20 -27.10 9.81
N VAL A 543 19.13 -26.31 9.88
CA VAL A 543 19.10 -24.90 9.50
C VAL A 543 19.26 -24.01 10.73
N ARG A 544 18.52 -24.31 11.79
CA ARG A 544 18.52 -23.55 13.05
C ARG A 544 17.98 -24.38 14.21
N SER A 545 18.25 -23.90 15.40
CA SER A 545 17.61 -24.35 16.64
C SER A 545 17.12 -23.12 17.41
N PHE A 546 16.12 -23.28 18.26
CA PHE A 546 15.66 -22.23 19.17
C PHE A 546 14.92 -22.83 20.36
N GLY A 547 14.67 -22.00 21.36
CA GLY A 547 14.16 -22.43 22.65
C GLY A 547 15.28 -22.93 23.55
N ALA A 548 14.99 -22.92 24.85
CA ALA A 548 15.89 -23.39 25.88
C ALA A 548 15.04 -23.83 27.07
N LYS A 549 15.65 -24.56 28.01
CA LYS A 549 14.95 -24.91 29.24
C LYS A 549 14.67 -23.68 30.10
N GLY A 550 13.44 -23.54 30.58
CA GLY A 550 13.04 -22.45 31.47
C GLY A 550 11.54 -22.16 31.42
N SER A 551 11.12 -21.12 32.14
CA SER A 551 9.71 -20.67 32.23
C SER A 551 9.45 -19.31 31.54
N GLY A 552 10.52 -18.67 31.04
CA GLY A 552 10.46 -17.40 30.33
C GLY A 552 9.81 -17.49 28.95
N VAL A 553 9.76 -16.36 28.25
CA VAL A 553 9.18 -16.27 26.91
C VAL A 553 9.97 -17.13 25.92
N GLY A 554 9.31 -18.07 25.24
CA GLY A 554 9.96 -18.98 24.29
C GLY A 554 10.90 -20.03 24.93
N ALA A 555 10.98 -20.07 26.26
CA ALA A 555 11.63 -21.14 27.01
C ALA A 555 10.60 -22.23 27.33
N PHE A 556 11.03 -23.49 27.36
CA PHE A 556 10.18 -24.65 27.54
C PHE A 556 10.60 -25.46 28.76
N ASP A 557 9.63 -26.05 29.46
CA ASP A 557 9.87 -27.04 30.51
C ASP A 557 8.98 -28.26 30.27
N ASP A 558 9.63 -29.39 29.97
CA ASP A 558 9.00 -30.64 29.56
C ASP A 558 7.92 -30.47 28.46
N PRO A 559 8.29 -29.89 27.30
CA PRO A 559 7.34 -29.73 26.21
C PRO A 559 7.03 -31.08 25.55
N VAL A 560 5.77 -31.30 25.18
CA VAL A 560 5.28 -32.63 24.77
C VAL A 560 4.90 -32.70 23.29
N SER A 561 4.37 -31.61 22.74
CA SER A 561 3.80 -31.58 21.39
C SER A 561 4.11 -30.26 20.69
N ILE A 562 4.35 -30.35 19.40
CA ILE A 562 4.43 -29.19 18.49
C ILE A 562 3.39 -29.38 17.39
N ALA A 563 2.62 -28.33 17.09
CA ALA A 563 1.56 -28.36 16.08
C ALA A 563 1.60 -27.09 15.21
N TYR A 564 1.13 -27.22 13.97
CA TYR A 564 0.97 -26.07 13.08
C TYR A 564 -0.14 -25.14 13.60
N GLY A 565 0.04 -23.83 13.48
CA GLY A 565 -0.90 -22.81 13.93
C GLY A 565 -1.42 -21.89 12.84
N GLY A 566 -1.12 -22.17 11.57
CA GLY A 566 -1.47 -21.34 10.42
C GLY A 566 -0.40 -20.30 10.04
N GLY A 567 -0.24 -20.05 8.74
CA GLY A 567 0.79 -19.15 8.21
C GLY A 567 2.22 -19.60 8.57
N SER A 568 2.95 -18.76 9.30
CA SER A 568 4.25 -19.08 9.90
C SER A 568 4.19 -19.44 11.39
N SER A 569 2.98 -19.54 11.93
CA SER A 569 2.73 -19.80 13.35
C SER A 569 2.73 -21.29 13.65
N PHE A 570 3.21 -21.63 14.83
CA PHE A 570 3.20 -22.98 15.39
C PHE A 570 3.04 -22.88 16.90
N LEU A 571 2.57 -23.97 17.50
CA LEU A 571 2.26 -24.05 18.91
C LEU A 571 3.11 -25.13 19.56
N VAL A 572 3.59 -24.85 20.77
CA VAL A 572 4.30 -25.81 21.61
C VAL A 572 3.52 -26.00 22.90
N SER A 573 3.13 -27.24 23.16
CA SER A 573 2.64 -27.68 24.46
C SER A 573 3.81 -27.66 25.44
N ASP A 574 3.75 -26.78 26.44
CA ASP A 574 4.80 -26.53 27.44
C ASP A 574 4.26 -26.96 28.81
N CYS A 575 4.22 -28.29 28.99
CA CYS A 575 3.42 -28.91 30.04
C CYS A 575 3.96 -28.63 31.44
N GLY A 576 5.28 -28.58 31.64
CA GLY A 576 5.89 -28.25 32.92
C GLY A 576 5.52 -26.83 33.39
N ASN A 577 5.44 -25.89 32.44
CA ASN A 577 4.97 -24.52 32.69
C ASN A 577 3.44 -24.35 32.60
N LYS A 578 2.68 -25.44 32.39
CA LYS A 578 1.20 -25.47 32.34
C LYS A 578 0.59 -24.49 31.32
N ARG A 579 1.20 -24.40 30.14
CA ARG A 579 0.75 -23.50 29.08
C ARG A 579 0.94 -24.10 27.69
N VAL A 580 0.25 -23.50 26.72
CA VAL A 580 0.59 -23.64 25.30
C VAL A 580 1.19 -22.32 24.84
N GLN A 581 2.39 -22.37 24.26
CA GLN A 581 3.02 -21.19 23.68
C GLN A 581 2.73 -21.13 22.19
N VAL A 582 2.30 -19.95 21.73
CA VAL A 582 2.13 -19.66 20.31
C VAL A 582 3.34 -18.87 19.83
N LEU A 583 4.03 -19.39 18.82
CA LEU A 583 5.21 -18.79 18.23
C LEU A 583 5.02 -18.62 16.73
N ALA A 584 5.82 -17.75 16.13
CA ALA A 584 5.86 -17.58 14.68
C ALA A 584 7.29 -17.44 14.17
N THR A 585 7.56 -18.10 13.05
CA THR A 585 8.82 -17.94 12.33
C THR A 585 8.77 -16.63 11.52
N LEU A 586 9.82 -15.83 11.66
CA LEU A 586 10.07 -14.64 10.85
C LEU A 586 11.02 -15.00 9.72
N TYR A 587 10.46 -15.55 8.63
CA TYR A 587 11.22 -15.98 7.47
C TYR A 587 11.94 -14.81 6.79
N LYS A 588 13.18 -15.06 6.36
CA LYS A 588 13.99 -14.13 5.56
C LYS A 588 14.21 -14.72 4.19
N PRO A 589 13.68 -14.09 3.11
CA PRO A 589 13.88 -14.57 1.76
C PRO A 589 15.36 -14.61 1.41
N GLU A 590 15.79 -15.70 0.79
CA GLU A 590 17.08 -15.75 0.13
C GLU A 590 17.10 -14.82 -1.10
N ALA A 591 18.31 -14.51 -1.57
CA ALA A 591 18.49 -13.69 -2.76
C ALA A 591 17.89 -14.42 -3.98
N PRO A 592 17.02 -13.76 -4.78
CA PRO A 592 16.57 -14.29 -6.06
C PRO A 592 17.76 -14.71 -6.92
N GLN A 593 17.69 -15.92 -7.48
CA GLN A 593 18.75 -16.51 -8.29
C GLN A 593 18.47 -16.35 -9.79
N GLN A 594 19.53 -16.43 -10.60
CA GLN A 594 19.44 -16.37 -12.07
C GLN A 594 18.76 -15.09 -12.58
N VAL A 595 19.02 -13.96 -11.94
CA VAL A 595 18.50 -12.67 -12.43
C VAL A 595 19.20 -12.33 -13.74
N VAL A 596 18.41 -12.19 -14.80
CA VAL A 596 18.87 -11.81 -16.14
C VAL A 596 18.16 -10.53 -16.53
N ALA A 597 18.92 -9.59 -17.11
CA ALA A 597 18.41 -8.37 -17.71
C ALA A 597 18.61 -8.43 -19.23
N GLN A 598 17.56 -8.17 -20.00
CA GLN A 598 17.61 -8.10 -21.45
C GLN A 598 17.20 -6.72 -21.93
N GLY A 599 18.11 -6.04 -22.64
CA GLY A 599 17.83 -4.78 -23.30
C GLY A 599 16.84 -4.95 -24.46
N LYS A 600 15.82 -4.08 -24.48
CA LYS A 600 14.85 -3.89 -25.55
C LYS A 600 14.81 -2.41 -25.91
N VAL A 601 13.95 -2.05 -26.86
CA VAL A 601 13.82 -0.66 -27.31
C VAL A 601 13.26 0.21 -26.18
N HIS A 602 14.12 1.06 -25.59
CA HIS A 602 13.87 1.88 -24.39
C HIS A 602 13.28 1.14 -23.18
N SER A 603 13.53 -0.15 -23.07
CA SER A 603 13.11 -0.93 -21.91
C SER A 603 14.12 -2.02 -21.59
N ILE A 604 14.07 -2.51 -20.37
CA ILE A 604 14.81 -3.71 -19.94
C ILE A 604 13.82 -4.68 -19.33
N GLU A 605 13.81 -5.89 -19.88
CA GLU A 605 13.04 -7.02 -19.34
C GLU A 605 13.93 -7.78 -18.36
N LEU A 606 13.43 -7.95 -17.14
CA LEU A 606 14.05 -8.73 -16.08
C LEU A 606 13.31 -10.05 -15.89
N HIS A 607 14.08 -11.12 -15.77
CA HIS A 607 13.58 -12.45 -15.42
C HIS A 607 14.48 -13.09 -14.37
N TRP A 608 13.90 -13.92 -13.50
CA TRP A 608 14.64 -14.69 -12.51
C TRP A 608 13.98 -16.02 -12.20
N ALA A 609 14.70 -16.89 -11.48
CA ALA A 609 14.14 -18.16 -11.04
C ALA A 609 12.98 -17.94 -10.06
N GLU A 610 11.87 -18.63 -10.27
CA GLU A 610 10.71 -18.58 -9.36
C GLU A 610 11.13 -19.08 -7.97
N ALA A 611 10.67 -18.39 -6.93
CA ALA A 611 10.95 -18.84 -5.57
C ALA A 611 10.17 -20.12 -5.27
N THR A 612 10.88 -21.14 -4.78
CA THR A 612 10.23 -22.37 -4.29
C THR A 612 9.53 -22.15 -2.96
N ALA A 613 9.94 -21.12 -2.20
CA ALA A 613 9.44 -20.83 -0.87
C ALA A 613 8.06 -20.14 -0.92
N SER A 614 7.03 -20.82 -0.41
CA SER A 614 5.64 -20.36 -0.39
C SER A 614 5.36 -19.11 0.47
N TYR A 615 6.32 -18.66 1.28
CA TYR A 615 6.20 -17.47 2.12
C TYR A 615 6.57 -16.14 1.42
N ILE A 616 7.10 -16.19 0.20
CA ILE A 616 7.38 -14.99 -0.61
C ILE A 616 6.07 -14.48 -1.22
N ARG A 617 5.76 -13.21 -0.96
CA ARG A 617 4.54 -12.54 -1.42
C ARG A 617 4.77 -11.80 -2.74
N GLN A 618 5.90 -11.12 -2.85
CA GLN A 618 6.26 -10.29 -4.00
C GLN A 618 7.77 -10.08 -4.05
N TYR A 619 8.25 -9.50 -5.13
CA TYR A 619 9.62 -9.07 -5.33
C TYR A 619 9.69 -7.55 -5.44
N ARG A 620 10.78 -6.96 -4.93
CA ARG A 620 11.12 -5.55 -5.10
C ARG A 620 12.27 -5.42 -6.08
N ILE A 621 12.16 -4.46 -7.00
CA ILE A 621 13.14 -4.24 -8.07
C ILE A 621 13.81 -2.91 -7.82
N TYR A 622 15.14 -2.94 -7.83
CA TYR A 622 15.99 -1.78 -7.65
C TYR A 622 16.83 -1.56 -8.90
N ARG A 623 16.93 -0.31 -9.34
CA ARG A 623 17.72 0.11 -10.51
C ARG A 623 18.79 1.12 -10.13
N SER A 624 19.96 1.03 -10.76
CA SER A 624 21.00 2.05 -10.75
C SER A 624 21.58 2.31 -12.14
N LYS A 625 22.11 3.52 -12.37
CA LYS A 625 22.99 3.84 -13.52
C LYS A 625 24.47 3.55 -13.23
N ASN A 626 24.81 3.14 -12.01
CA ASN A 626 26.17 2.79 -11.57
C ASN A 626 26.16 1.39 -10.93
N GLU A 627 27.04 0.51 -11.39
CA GLU A 627 27.15 -0.88 -10.91
C GLU A 627 27.41 -0.96 -9.40
N SER A 628 28.25 -0.07 -8.88
CA SER A 628 28.72 -0.13 -7.49
C SER A 628 27.77 0.51 -6.47
N GLY A 629 26.68 1.15 -6.91
CA GLY A 629 25.75 1.83 -5.99
C GLY A 629 24.77 2.75 -6.70
N GLY A 630 23.85 3.37 -5.97
CA GLY A 630 22.84 4.31 -6.49
C GLY A 630 21.49 3.63 -6.80
N PHE A 631 21.28 2.44 -6.23
CA PHE A 631 20.07 1.66 -6.42
C PHE A 631 18.85 2.33 -5.78
N VAL A 632 17.84 2.60 -6.61
CA VAL A 632 16.52 3.11 -6.18
C VAL A 632 15.46 2.08 -6.53
N GLN A 633 14.45 1.94 -5.66
CA GLN A 633 13.34 1.03 -5.94
C GLN A 633 12.52 1.59 -7.12
N VAL A 634 12.35 0.80 -8.18
CA VAL A 634 11.62 1.19 -9.40
C VAL A 634 10.29 0.46 -9.54
N GLY A 635 10.07 -0.62 -8.78
CA GLY A 635 8.80 -1.32 -8.82
C GLY A 635 8.72 -2.51 -7.87
N THR A 636 7.54 -3.13 -7.85
CA THR A 636 7.28 -4.41 -7.21
C THR A 636 6.46 -5.31 -8.14
N THR A 637 6.62 -6.62 -8.00
CA THR A 637 5.87 -7.60 -8.81
C THR A 637 5.62 -8.87 -8.00
N GLN A 638 4.49 -9.54 -8.23
CA GLN A 638 4.23 -10.86 -7.61
C GLN A 638 4.83 -12.01 -8.45
N ASN A 639 5.20 -11.73 -9.70
CA ASN A 639 5.73 -12.71 -10.63
C ASN A 639 7.25 -12.65 -10.68
N ASN A 640 7.90 -13.68 -11.22
CA ASN A 640 9.36 -13.74 -11.41
C ASN A 640 9.86 -12.96 -12.65
N GLN A 641 9.13 -11.89 -13.03
CA GLN A 641 9.43 -11.04 -14.16
C GLN A 641 9.00 -9.59 -13.92
N PHE A 642 9.75 -8.66 -14.49
CA PHE A 642 9.49 -7.22 -14.42
C PHE A 642 10.00 -6.52 -15.68
N ILE A 643 9.25 -5.54 -16.21
CA ILE A 643 9.67 -4.74 -17.36
C ILE A 643 9.87 -3.32 -16.87
N ASP A 644 11.10 -2.83 -16.96
CA ASP A 644 11.43 -1.43 -16.72
C ASP A 644 11.38 -0.67 -18.05
N GLN A 645 10.49 0.32 -18.15
CA GLN A 645 10.17 1.04 -19.38
C GLN A 645 10.71 2.49 -19.32
N ASP A 646 10.62 3.19 -20.45
CA ASP A 646 10.99 4.60 -20.59
C ASP A 646 12.46 4.89 -20.20
N LEU A 647 13.35 3.96 -20.56
CA LEU A 647 14.77 4.07 -20.28
C LEU A 647 15.52 4.81 -21.39
N ASP A 648 16.49 5.65 -20.99
CA ASP A 648 17.43 6.25 -21.92
C ASP A 648 18.19 5.14 -22.69
N ALA A 649 18.04 5.09 -24.01
CA ALA A 649 18.81 4.18 -24.85
C ALA A 649 20.32 4.47 -24.74
N ASP A 650 21.16 3.45 -24.94
CA ASP A 650 22.62 3.52 -24.78
C ASP A 650 23.12 3.83 -23.35
N THR A 651 22.23 3.93 -22.36
CA THR A 651 22.62 4.01 -20.95
C THR A 651 22.61 2.62 -20.34
N HIS A 652 23.71 2.22 -19.70
CA HIS A 652 23.76 0.95 -18.97
C HIS A 652 23.00 1.07 -17.65
N TYR A 653 22.05 0.16 -17.42
CA TYR A 653 21.30 0.08 -16.18
C TYR A 653 21.58 -1.23 -15.48
N TYR A 654 21.75 -1.15 -14.16
CA TYR A 654 22.05 -2.26 -13.28
C TYR A 654 20.87 -2.50 -12.34
N TYR A 655 20.53 -3.76 -12.12
CA TYR A 655 19.37 -4.16 -11.35
C TYR A 655 19.73 -5.12 -10.22
N ARG A 656 18.98 -4.98 -9.13
CA ARG A 656 18.92 -5.96 -8.04
C ARG A 656 17.47 -6.27 -7.73
N VAL A 657 17.19 -7.53 -7.40
CA VAL A 657 15.86 -8.01 -7.02
C VAL A 657 15.93 -8.59 -5.62
N SER A 658 14.96 -8.30 -4.76
CA SER A 658 14.79 -8.94 -3.46
C SER A 658 13.40 -9.54 -3.35
N GLY A 659 13.26 -10.63 -2.57
CA GLY A 659 11.96 -11.16 -2.17
C GLY A 659 11.43 -10.45 -0.93
N GLU A 660 10.12 -10.25 -0.86
CA GLU A 660 9.39 -9.76 0.31
C GLU A 660 8.36 -10.78 0.77
N THR A 661 8.31 -11.04 2.08
CA THR A 661 7.37 -11.99 2.67
C THR A 661 5.99 -11.39 2.92
N TYR A 662 4.98 -12.23 3.15
CA TYR A 662 3.65 -11.79 3.62
C TYR A 662 3.68 -11.00 4.94
N PHE A 663 4.78 -11.04 5.67
CA PHE A 663 4.97 -10.34 6.95
C PHE A 663 5.77 -9.04 6.81
N GLY A 664 6.03 -8.58 5.58
CA GLY A 664 6.71 -7.30 5.31
C GLY A 664 8.23 -7.34 5.47
N PHE A 665 8.83 -8.53 5.63
CA PHE A 665 10.27 -8.67 5.62
C PHE A 665 10.80 -8.82 4.20
N GLU A 666 11.66 -7.89 3.82
CA GLU A 666 12.49 -7.96 2.62
C GLU A 666 13.77 -8.74 2.92
N GLY A 667 14.12 -9.66 2.02
CA GLY A 667 15.29 -10.52 2.12
C GLY A 667 16.53 -9.98 1.43
N ALA A 668 17.49 -10.88 1.20
CA ALA A 668 18.72 -10.54 0.48
C ALA A 668 18.42 -10.10 -0.95
N THR A 669 19.31 -9.27 -1.49
CA THR A 669 19.24 -8.88 -2.91
C THR A 669 20.06 -9.82 -3.77
N SER A 670 19.56 -10.04 -4.98
CA SER A 670 20.25 -10.78 -6.03
C SER A 670 21.64 -10.20 -6.36
N PRO A 671 22.50 -11.00 -7.01
CA PRO A 671 23.60 -10.46 -7.80
C PRO A 671 23.11 -9.38 -8.77
N ILE A 672 24.01 -8.49 -9.17
CA ILE A 672 23.71 -7.42 -10.11
C ILE A 672 23.48 -8.02 -11.50
N ALA A 673 22.38 -7.63 -12.15
CA ALA A 673 22.15 -7.89 -13.56
C ALA A 673 22.14 -6.56 -14.31
N GLY A 674 22.93 -6.45 -15.38
CA GLY A 674 23.05 -5.22 -16.17
C GLY A 674 22.63 -5.44 -17.62
N ALA A 675 21.95 -4.45 -18.20
CA ALA A 675 21.66 -4.42 -19.62
C ALA A 675 21.60 -2.98 -20.14
N LEU A 676 21.70 -2.85 -21.45
CA LEU A 676 21.62 -1.57 -22.16
C LEU A 676 20.37 -1.58 -23.06
N PRO A 677 19.43 -0.64 -22.87
CA PRO A 677 18.29 -0.50 -23.77
C PRO A 677 18.77 -0.08 -25.15
N THR A 678 18.18 -0.63 -26.20
CA THR A 678 18.55 -0.33 -27.58
C THR A 678 17.80 0.88 -28.10
N LYS A 679 18.44 1.67 -28.98
CA LYS A 679 17.75 2.73 -29.73
C LYS A 679 16.70 2.15 -30.66
N PHE A 680 15.65 2.92 -30.91
CA PHE A 680 14.73 2.60 -32.00
C PHE A 680 15.38 2.96 -33.34
N VAL A 681 15.31 2.02 -34.29
CA VAL A 681 15.76 2.21 -35.68
C VAL A 681 14.53 2.25 -36.58
N PRO A 682 14.13 3.43 -37.09
CA PRO A 682 12.98 3.55 -37.98
C PRO A 682 13.21 2.82 -39.32
N PRO A 683 12.16 2.22 -39.92
CA PRO A 683 12.25 1.65 -41.26
C PRO A 683 12.34 2.74 -42.35
N THR A 684 12.95 2.43 -43.49
CA THR A 684 13.00 3.32 -44.67
C THR A 684 11.59 3.55 -45.26
N LEU A 685 11.33 4.73 -45.84
CA LEU A 685 10.05 5.08 -46.47
C LEU A 685 9.73 4.20 -47.68
N ALA A 686 8.46 3.78 -47.80
CA ALA A 686 7.99 2.89 -48.87
C ALA A 686 7.54 3.62 -50.16
N ALA A 687 6.87 4.79 -50.07
CA ALA A 687 6.44 5.60 -51.22
C ALA A 687 6.10 7.06 -50.84
N VAL A 688 6.38 8.03 -51.72
CA VAL A 688 6.04 9.47 -51.56
C VAL A 688 5.21 9.97 -52.75
N GLN A 689 4.06 10.60 -52.48
CA GLN A 689 3.16 11.26 -53.44
C GLN A 689 3.47 12.75 -53.54
N VAL A 690 3.18 13.37 -54.69
CA VAL A 690 3.51 14.78 -54.98
C VAL A 690 2.30 15.51 -55.57
N ALA A 691 1.96 16.66 -55.01
CA ALA A 691 0.94 17.58 -55.51
C ALA A 691 1.52 19.00 -55.66
N THR A 692 1.11 19.76 -56.68
CA THR A 692 1.68 21.09 -56.95
C THR A 692 0.64 22.15 -57.29
N THR A 693 0.95 23.41 -56.98
CA THR A 693 0.18 24.62 -57.35
C THR A 693 1.12 25.61 -58.06
N PRO A 694 0.68 26.81 -58.48
CA PRO A 694 1.55 27.83 -59.08
C PRO A 694 2.77 28.23 -58.25
N TRP A 695 2.73 28.06 -56.94
CA TRP A 695 3.80 28.57 -56.07
C TRP A 695 4.21 27.58 -54.99
N GLN A 696 3.76 26.33 -55.10
CA GLN A 696 3.85 25.36 -54.01
C GLN A 696 4.06 23.94 -54.54
N VAL A 697 4.89 23.19 -53.83
CA VAL A 697 5.00 21.73 -53.92
C VAL A 697 4.62 21.15 -52.57
N LYS A 698 3.73 20.16 -52.57
CA LYS A 698 3.39 19.32 -51.43
C LYS A 698 3.85 17.89 -51.68
N LEU A 699 4.61 17.34 -50.75
CA LEU A 699 5.03 15.94 -50.69
C LEU A 699 4.21 15.25 -49.59
N ASP A 700 3.64 14.08 -49.85
CA ASP A 700 2.82 13.31 -48.91
C ASP A 700 3.29 11.84 -48.87
N TRP A 701 3.32 11.18 -47.72
CA TRP A 701 3.68 9.76 -47.60
C TRP A 701 2.86 9.04 -46.53
N ALA A 702 3.03 7.73 -46.40
CA ALA A 702 2.36 6.97 -45.34
C ALA A 702 3.02 7.25 -43.97
N ALA A 703 2.20 7.41 -42.93
CA ALA A 703 2.69 7.61 -41.57
C ALA A 703 3.55 6.43 -41.09
N ALA A 704 4.63 6.72 -40.37
CA ALA A 704 5.48 5.73 -39.72
C ALA A 704 4.86 5.37 -38.35
N ASP A 705 5.07 4.12 -37.90
CA ASP A 705 4.63 3.66 -36.59
C ASP A 705 5.26 4.53 -35.47
N ALA A 706 4.45 4.86 -34.45
CA ALA A 706 4.64 6.03 -33.60
C ALA A 706 5.61 5.81 -32.42
N LYS A 707 5.83 4.56 -31.98
CA LYS A 707 6.62 4.31 -30.76
C LYS A 707 8.10 4.61 -31.00
N TYR A 708 8.59 5.71 -30.42
CA TYR A 708 9.94 6.28 -30.58
C TYR A 708 10.22 6.94 -31.95
N PHE A 709 9.17 7.28 -32.70
CA PHE A 709 9.27 8.04 -33.95
C PHE A 709 9.49 9.54 -33.66
N GLY A 710 10.53 10.13 -34.25
CA GLY A 710 10.92 11.53 -34.05
C GLY A 710 10.41 12.47 -35.14
N GLY A 711 10.24 11.98 -36.37
CA GLY A 711 9.76 12.77 -37.50
C GLY A 711 10.40 12.37 -38.82
N TYR A 712 10.23 13.24 -39.81
CA TYR A 712 10.82 13.12 -41.13
C TYR A 712 11.73 14.30 -41.40
N ARG A 713 12.86 14.06 -42.09
CA ARG A 713 13.77 15.11 -42.54
C ARG A 713 13.75 15.18 -44.05
N ILE A 714 13.67 16.41 -44.56
CA ILE A 714 13.66 16.70 -45.98
C ILE A 714 14.95 17.42 -46.35
N TYR A 715 15.59 16.93 -47.41
CA TYR A 715 16.85 17.43 -47.92
C TYR A 715 16.73 17.85 -49.39
N GLN A 716 17.59 18.78 -49.79
CA GLN A 716 17.95 19.02 -51.18
C GLN A 716 19.42 18.65 -51.38
N LYS A 717 19.74 18.11 -52.56
CA LYS A 717 21.10 17.68 -52.89
C LYS A 717 21.72 18.67 -53.89
N GLU A 718 22.86 19.23 -53.53
CA GLU A 718 23.71 20.02 -54.43
C GLU A 718 25.09 19.32 -54.54
N GLY A 719 25.47 18.89 -55.74
CA GLY A 719 26.67 18.04 -55.92
C GLY A 719 26.50 16.71 -55.17
N ASP A 720 27.39 16.40 -54.23
CA ASP A 720 27.28 15.21 -53.33
C ASP A 720 26.84 15.53 -51.89
N VAL A 721 26.43 16.77 -51.62
CA VAL A 721 26.08 17.22 -50.28
C VAL A 721 24.56 17.30 -50.13
N PHE A 722 24.02 16.69 -49.08
CA PHE A 722 22.62 16.83 -48.68
C PHE A 722 22.45 17.98 -47.69
N THR A 723 21.69 19.01 -48.08
CA THR A 723 21.34 20.15 -47.24
C THR A 723 19.95 19.93 -46.66
N LYS A 724 19.80 19.95 -45.33
CA LYS A 724 18.49 19.83 -44.67
C LYS A 724 17.69 21.11 -44.91
N ILE A 725 16.52 20.98 -45.52
CA ILE A 725 15.65 22.11 -45.87
C ILE A 725 14.34 22.14 -45.09
N GLY A 726 14.01 21.05 -44.40
CA GLY A 726 12.80 20.93 -43.60
C GLY A 726 12.86 19.72 -42.66
N GLU A 727 12.11 19.81 -41.57
CA GLU A 727 11.88 18.72 -40.63
C GLU A 727 10.40 18.79 -40.24
N VAL A 728 9.68 17.70 -40.40
CA VAL A 728 8.21 17.64 -40.22
C VAL A 728 7.85 16.39 -39.42
N THR A 729 6.82 16.47 -38.60
CA THR A 729 6.31 15.33 -37.83
C THR A 729 5.09 14.70 -38.49
N GLN A 730 4.33 15.48 -39.26
CA GLN A 730 3.29 14.99 -40.14
C GLN A 730 3.90 14.29 -41.35
N PRO A 731 3.24 13.30 -41.96
CA PRO A 731 3.76 12.60 -43.13
C PRO A 731 3.56 13.42 -44.41
N GLU A 732 3.75 14.74 -44.31
CA GLU A 732 3.64 15.70 -45.39
C GLU A 732 4.67 16.82 -45.23
N PHE A 733 5.14 17.36 -46.35
CA PHE A 733 6.00 18.53 -46.39
C PHE A 733 5.57 19.46 -47.52
N ILE A 734 5.35 20.73 -47.17
CA ILE A 734 4.94 21.77 -48.09
C ILE A 734 6.08 22.78 -48.26
N LYS A 735 6.43 23.08 -49.51
CA LYS A 735 7.35 24.16 -49.86
C LYS A 735 6.64 25.22 -50.69
N ASP A 736 6.55 26.42 -50.14
CA ASP A 736 5.92 27.61 -50.71
C ASP A 736 6.91 28.60 -51.35
N ALA A 737 6.35 29.68 -51.91
CA ALA A 737 7.07 30.77 -52.59
C ALA A 737 7.95 30.27 -53.74
N LEU A 738 7.50 29.19 -54.39
CA LEU A 738 8.14 28.63 -55.56
C LEU A 738 7.74 29.41 -56.80
N THR A 739 8.63 29.46 -57.77
CA THR A 739 8.32 30.07 -59.06
C THR A 739 7.32 29.18 -59.78
N PRO A 740 6.28 29.74 -60.42
CA PRO A 740 5.43 29.02 -61.37
C PRO A 740 6.22 28.24 -62.40
N GLU A 741 5.66 27.12 -62.85
CA GLU A 741 6.20 26.34 -63.96
C GLU A 741 7.65 25.84 -63.76
N THR A 742 8.08 25.63 -62.50
CA THR A 742 9.49 25.30 -62.16
C THR A 742 9.61 23.92 -61.49
N LYS A 743 10.63 23.11 -61.88
CA LYS A 743 10.89 21.75 -61.37
C LYS A 743 11.83 21.73 -60.15
N TYR A 744 11.54 20.89 -59.15
CA TYR A 744 12.33 20.72 -57.91
C TYR A 744 12.52 19.24 -57.54
N THR A 745 13.66 18.87 -56.93
CA THR A 745 13.98 17.52 -56.43
C THR A 745 14.26 17.56 -54.92
N TYR A 746 13.76 16.58 -54.17
CA TYR A 746 13.82 16.46 -52.70
C TYR A 746 14.22 15.04 -52.27
N TYR A 747 14.71 14.89 -51.03
CA TYR A 747 15.01 13.59 -50.41
C TYR A 747 14.42 13.53 -49.00
N VAL A 748 13.72 12.45 -48.67
CA VAL A 748 13.01 12.31 -47.39
C VAL A 748 13.54 11.10 -46.61
N SER A 749 13.85 11.26 -45.34
CA SER A 749 14.20 10.16 -44.41
C SER A 749 13.30 10.23 -43.17
N THR A 750 13.18 9.11 -42.47
CA THR A 750 12.56 9.05 -41.13
C THR A 750 13.65 9.13 -40.08
N PHE A 751 13.35 9.68 -38.90
CA PHE A 751 14.24 9.59 -37.75
C PHE A 751 13.47 9.28 -36.47
N SER A 752 14.12 8.60 -35.53
CA SER A 752 13.58 8.31 -34.20
C SER A 752 13.79 9.47 -33.24
N THR A 753 13.09 9.49 -32.10
CA THR A 753 13.34 10.44 -31.01
C THR A 753 14.78 10.39 -30.49
N ASP A 754 15.46 9.25 -30.68
CA ASP A 754 16.88 9.06 -30.36
C ASP A 754 17.86 9.67 -31.36
N GLY A 755 17.33 10.25 -32.45
CA GLY A 755 18.13 10.83 -33.52
C GLY A 755 18.68 9.82 -34.53
N THR A 756 18.31 8.54 -34.45
CA THR A 756 18.66 7.53 -35.46
C THR A 756 17.85 7.77 -36.73
N GLU A 757 18.51 7.94 -37.87
CA GLU A 757 17.87 8.27 -39.15
C GLU A 757 17.91 7.08 -40.11
N SER A 758 16.81 6.84 -40.85
CA SER A 758 16.74 5.85 -41.93
C SER A 758 17.52 6.30 -43.17
N GLU A 759 17.62 5.42 -44.17
CA GLU A 759 18.09 5.83 -45.50
C GLU A 759 17.18 6.92 -46.14
N LYS A 760 17.75 7.75 -47.01
CA LYS A 760 17.07 8.90 -47.67
C LYS A 760 16.43 8.50 -49.00
N PHE A 761 15.15 8.81 -49.18
CA PHE A 761 14.33 8.46 -50.35
C PHE A 761 14.11 9.67 -51.29
N PRO A 762 14.45 9.60 -52.61
CA PRO A 762 14.36 10.74 -53.55
C PRO A 762 12.96 10.99 -54.17
N VAL A 763 12.60 12.25 -54.47
CA VAL A 763 11.29 12.71 -55.00
C VAL A 763 11.39 13.95 -55.91
N GLU A 764 10.59 14.10 -56.99
CA GLU A 764 10.61 15.25 -57.93
C GLU A 764 9.21 15.92 -58.14
N ALA A 765 9.12 17.25 -58.38
CA ALA A 765 7.85 18.03 -58.48
C ALA A 765 7.89 19.29 -59.41
N THR A 766 6.76 19.82 -59.95
CA THR A 766 6.69 21.04 -60.84
C THR A 766 5.39 21.90 -60.70
N THR A 767 5.44 23.25 -60.66
CA THR A 767 4.35 24.24 -60.29
C THR A 767 3.45 24.83 -61.44
N GLN A 768 2.26 25.46 -61.17
CA GLN A 768 1.10 25.89 -62.07
C GLN A 768 0.82 27.46 -62.31
N VAL A 769 -0.38 28.03 -62.70
CA VAL A 769 -0.68 29.51 -63.07
C VAL A 769 -1.93 30.26 -62.38
N PHE A 770 -2.15 31.63 -62.33
CA PHE A 770 -3.19 32.40 -61.48
C PHE A 770 -3.90 33.80 -61.92
N ASN A 771 -5.13 34.22 -61.41
CA ASN A 771 -5.93 35.55 -61.61
C ASN A 771 -7.12 35.95 -60.56
N ARG A 772 -7.73 37.21 -60.44
CA ARG A 772 -8.74 37.71 -59.35
C ARG A 772 -10.09 38.53 -59.67
N PRO A 773 -11.14 38.63 -58.77
CA PRO A 773 -12.55 39.18 -59.00
C PRO A 773 -13.08 40.50 -58.28
N PRO A 774 -14.31 41.04 -58.62
CA PRO A 774 -14.82 42.41 -58.27
C PRO A 774 -15.51 42.73 -56.91
N LEU A 775 -16.33 41.85 -56.32
CA LEU A 775 -16.71 41.96 -54.89
C LEU A 775 -16.09 40.73 -54.24
N GLU A 776 -15.14 40.96 -53.35
CA GLU A 776 -14.35 39.92 -52.75
C GLU A 776 -14.92 39.56 -51.38
N ILE A 777 -15.25 38.28 -51.22
CA ILE A 777 -15.60 37.68 -49.94
C ILE A 777 -14.33 37.01 -49.43
N GLU A 778 -13.70 37.63 -48.44
CA GLU A 778 -12.57 37.07 -47.72
C GLU A 778 -13.08 36.43 -46.43
N VAL A 779 -12.80 35.14 -46.24
CA VAL A 779 -13.13 34.44 -45.00
C VAL A 779 -12.00 34.75 -44.00
N VAL A 780 -12.22 35.74 -43.14
CA VAL A 780 -11.22 36.19 -42.15
C VAL A 780 -10.99 35.10 -41.11
N GLN A 781 -12.07 34.48 -40.66
CA GLN A 781 -12.01 33.42 -39.67
C GLN A 781 -13.24 32.55 -39.86
N LEU A 782 -13.05 31.25 -39.98
CA LEU A 782 -14.14 30.29 -39.95
C LEU A 782 -13.66 29.09 -39.15
N ARG A 783 -14.29 28.87 -38.00
CA ARG A 783 -13.89 27.83 -37.04
C ARG A 783 -14.60 26.54 -37.37
N ASP A 784 -13.93 25.43 -37.09
CA ASP A 784 -14.55 24.13 -37.13
C ASP A 784 -15.66 24.01 -36.07
N VAL A 785 -16.62 23.15 -36.36
CA VAL A 785 -17.83 22.98 -35.55
C VAL A 785 -17.71 21.72 -34.74
N PHE A 786 -17.69 21.84 -33.42
CA PHE A 786 -17.80 20.70 -32.51
C PHE A 786 -19.27 20.45 -32.21
N SER A 787 -19.78 19.31 -32.67
CA SER A 787 -21.20 18.98 -32.60
C SER A 787 -21.74 18.94 -31.16
N ASN A 788 -20.94 18.54 -30.17
CA ASN A 788 -21.34 18.57 -28.74
C ASN A 788 -21.60 19.99 -28.19
N SER A 789 -20.96 20.99 -28.78
CA SER A 789 -20.98 22.39 -28.31
C SER A 789 -21.78 23.30 -29.24
N TYR A 790 -22.64 22.73 -30.11
CA TYR A 790 -23.33 23.45 -31.18
C TYR A 790 -24.09 24.72 -30.74
N LYS A 791 -24.54 24.79 -29.49
CA LYS A 791 -25.28 25.93 -28.91
C LYS A 791 -24.43 27.21 -28.78
N ILE A 792 -23.10 27.11 -28.74
CA ILE A 792 -22.23 28.29 -28.61
C ILE A 792 -22.22 29.14 -29.89
N TYR A 793 -22.39 28.50 -31.06
CA TYR A 793 -22.26 29.17 -32.36
C TYR A 793 -23.45 30.07 -32.72
N GLU A 794 -24.56 29.94 -31.99
CA GLU A 794 -25.69 30.87 -32.05
C GLU A 794 -25.33 32.21 -31.34
N ARG A 795 -24.65 32.10 -30.19
CA ARG A 795 -24.24 33.25 -29.36
C ARG A 795 -23.03 33.97 -29.98
N ASP A 796 -21.96 33.22 -30.20
CA ASP A 796 -20.62 33.77 -30.50
C ASP A 796 -20.32 33.84 -32.01
N GLY A 797 -21.06 33.08 -32.82
CA GLY A 797 -20.79 32.90 -34.24
C GLY A 797 -19.71 31.87 -34.53
N ILE A 798 -19.76 31.30 -35.74
CA ILE A 798 -18.80 30.32 -36.26
C ILE A 798 -17.59 30.98 -36.93
N GLY A 799 -17.69 32.26 -37.28
CA GLY A 799 -16.65 32.96 -38.01
C GLY A 799 -16.99 34.41 -38.35
N ARG A 800 -16.13 35.03 -39.14
CA ARG A 800 -16.27 36.38 -39.71
C ARG A 800 -15.83 36.37 -41.17
N VAL A 801 -16.54 37.13 -41.98
CA VAL A 801 -16.15 37.43 -43.37
C VAL A 801 -15.89 38.91 -43.53
N LYS A 802 -14.88 39.24 -44.32
CA LYS A 802 -14.58 40.60 -44.75
C LYS A 802 -15.05 40.75 -46.19
N LEU A 803 -15.90 41.73 -46.42
CA LEU A 803 -16.38 42.06 -47.75
C LEU A 803 -15.58 43.24 -48.26
N THR A 804 -14.87 43.07 -49.39
CA THR A 804 -14.09 44.14 -50.00
C THR A 804 -14.65 44.49 -51.37
N ASN A 805 -14.98 45.77 -51.52
CA ASN A 805 -15.43 46.30 -52.79
C ASN A 805 -14.22 46.63 -53.69
N ASN A 806 -13.81 45.68 -54.55
CA ASN A 806 -12.70 45.86 -55.49
C ASN A 806 -13.12 46.65 -56.75
N THR A 807 -14.27 47.33 -56.72
CA THR A 807 -14.77 48.18 -57.80
C THR A 807 -14.65 49.66 -57.41
N ASN A 808 -14.88 50.54 -58.38
CA ASN A 808 -14.86 51.99 -58.19
C ASN A 808 -16.25 52.59 -57.86
N LYS A 809 -17.27 51.77 -57.54
CA LYS A 809 -18.64 52.23 -57.23
C LYS A 809 -19.12 51.72 -55.87
N SER A 810 -19.92 52.50 -55.13
CA SER A 810 -20.45 52.07 -53.83
C SER A 810 -21.57 51.03 -53.99
N MET A 811 -21.59 50.04 -53.10
CA MET A 811 -22.59 48.98 -53.03
C MET A 811 -23.55 49.24 -51.87
N GLU A 812 -24.85 49.35 -52.13
CA GLU A 812 -25.87 49.64 -51.12
C GLU A 812 -26.71 48.38 -50.78
N ARG A 813 -27.21 48.31 -49.55
CA ARG A 813 -28.06 47.23 -49.03
C ARG A 813 -27.42 45.84 -49.20
N VAL A 814 -26.15 45.73 -48.80
CA VAL A 814 -25.40 44.48 -48.91
C VAL A 814 -25.98 43.46 -47.92
N LYS A 815 -26.46 42.35 -48.44
CA LYS A 815 -27.03 41.24 -47.65
C LYS A 815 -26.06 40.07 -47.65
N VAL A 816 -25.67 39.64 -46.45
CA VAL A 816 -24.88 38.44 -46.21
C VAL A 816 -25.78 37.35 -45.66
N THR A 817 -25.74 36.16 -46.26
CA THR A 817 -26.42 34.97 -45.74
C THR A 817 -25.43 33.85 -45.50
N PHE A 818 -25.62 33.13 -44.39
CA PHE A 818 -24.80 31.99 -44.01
C PHE A 818 -25.68 30.76 -43.80
N GLN A 819 -25.28 29.64 -44.41
CA GLN A 819 -25.95 28.36 -44.20
C GLN A 819 -24.95 27.21 -44.22
N LEU A 820 -25.04 26.33 -43.24
CA LEU A 820 -24.43 25.01 -43.29
C LEU A 820 -25.49 24.01 -43.73
N ARG A 821 -25.28 23.38 -44.88
CA ARG A 821 -26.25 22.48 -45.50
C ARG A 821 -26.55 21.29 -44.58
N ASP A 822 -27.80 20.85 -44.53
CA ASP A 822 -28.32 19.69 -43.75
C ASP A 822 -28.31 19.84 -42.21
N PHE A 823 -27.58 20.82 -41.66
CA PHE A 823 -27.47 21.08 -40.22
C PHE A 823 -28.20 22.35 -39.75
N MET A 824 -28.71 23.17 -40.65
CA MET A 824 -29.49 24.38 -40.34
C MET A 824 -30.83 24.35 -41.09
N ASP A 825 -31.93 24.61 -40.37
CA ASP A 825 -33.27 24.64 -40.97
C ASP A 825 -33.47 25.88 -41.86
N PHE A 826 -32.82 27.00 -41.52
CA PHE A 826 -32.88 28.26 -42.27
C PHE A 826 -31.49 28.95 -42.29
N PRO A 827 -31.13 29.65 -43.39
CA PRO A 827 -29.93 30.49 -43.43
C PRO A 827 -30.05 31.66 -42.43
N THR A 828 -28.95 32.02 -41.78
CA THR A 828 -28.88 33.26 -40.98
C THR A 828 -28.55 34.44 -41.88
N GLU A 829 -29.04 35.63 -41.54
CA GLU A 829 -28.89 36.83 -42.37
C GLU A 829 -28.32 38.02 -41.58
N THR A 830 -27.35 38.72 -42.18
CA THR A 830 -26.80 39.98 -41.68
C THR A 830 -26.84 41.03 -42.80
N LYS A 831 -27.19 42.29 -42.48
CA LYS A 831 -27.36 43.37 -43.46
C LYS A 831 -26.41 44.52 -43.16
N LEU A 832 -25.77 45.04 -44.21
CA LEU A 832 -25.02 46.28 -44.19
C LEU A 832 -25.73 47.32 -45.06
N ASP A 833 -25.86 48.54 -44.54
CA ASP A 833 -26.56 49.60 -45.25
C ASP A 833 -25.79 50.06 -46.50
N LYS A 834 -24.45 50.13 -46.43
CA LYS A 834 -23.58 50.60 -47.52
C LYS A 834 -22.14 50.08 -47.38
N LEU A 835 -21.45 49.85 -48.52
CA LEU A 835 -20.02 49.55 -48.64
C LEU A 835 -19.41 50.42 -49.75
N LEU A 836 -18.49 51.31 -49.41
CA LEU A 836 -17.88 52.29 -50.33
C LEU A 836 -16.81 51.64 -51.25
N PRO A 837 -16.42 52.29 -52.36
CA PRO A 837 -15.35 51.79 -53.23
C PRO A 837 -14.03 51.59 -52.46
N GLY A 838 -13.42 50.40 -52.58
CA GLY A 838 -12.18 50.06 -51.87
C GLY A 838 -12.33 49.87 -50.35
N GLU A 839 -13.52 50.05 -49.79
CA GLU A 839 -13.80 49.82 -48.37
C GLU A 839 -13.97 48.32 -48.09
N SER A 840 -13.60 47.93 -46.87
CA SER A 840 -13.79 46.58 -46.38
C SER A 840 -14.48 46.58 -45.03
N GLU A 841 -15.49 45.72 -44.87
CA GLU A 841 -16.27 45.59 -43.63
C GLU A 841 -16.32 44.13 -43.16
N GLU A 842 -16.18 43.91 -41.86
CA GLU A 842 -16.24 42.58 -41.24
C GLU A 842 -17.65 42.25 -40.70
N VAL A 843 -18.17 41.09 -41.08
CA VAL A 843 -19.51 40.62 -40.73
C VAL A 843 -19.42 39.27 -40.01
N PRO A 844 -19.99 39.12 -38.80
CA PRO A 844 -20.02 37.84 -38.11
C PRO A 844 -21.01 36.86 -38.76
N LEU A 845 -20.60 35.59 -38.82
CA LEU A 845 -21.41 34.47 -39.30
C LEU A 845 -21.96 33.73 -38.07
N LYS A 846 -23.27 33.80 -37.86
CA LYS A 846 -23.95 33.06 -36.78
C LYS A 846 -24.56 31.78 -37.30
N ALA A 847 -24.54 30.71 -36.51
CA ALA A 847 -25.12 29.43 -36.89
C ALA A 847 -26.18 29.00 -35.86
N VAL A 848 -27.38 28.67 -36.33
CA VAL A 848 -28.44 28.08 -35.51
C VAL A 848 -28.66 26.65 -36.02
N PHE A 849 -28.02 25.69 -35.35
CA PHE A 849 -28.05 24.30 -35.77
C PHE A 849 -29.31 23.58 -35.31
N ASN A 850 -29.84 22.70 -36.15
CA ASN A 850 -30.87 21.74 -35.78
C ASN A 850 -30.24 20.48 -35.15
N ASN A 851 -31.06 19.55 -34.64
CA ASN A 851 -30.56 18.37 -33.92
C ASN A 851 -29.83 17.35 -34.81
N SER A 852 -29.86 17.47 -36.15
CA SER A 852 -29.14 16.54 -37.04
C SER A 852 -27.63 16.62 -36.80
N ILE A 853 -27.12 17.74 -36.28
CA ILE A 853 -25.70 17.90 -35.98
C ILE A 853 -25.18 16.90 -34.94
N LEU A 854 -26.04 16.44 -34.03
CA LEU A 854 -25.71 15.41 -33.04
C LEU A 854 -25.84 13.97 -33.58
N THR A 855 -26.27 13.80 -34.84
CA THR A 855 -26.39 12.49 -35.49
C THR A 855 -25.18 12.12 -36.32
N LEU A 856 -24.22 13.04 -36.48
CA LEU A 856 -22.94 12.78 -37.12
C LEU A 856 -22.20 11.68 -36.36
N THR A 857 -21.65 10.71 -37.09
CA THR A 857 -20.84 9.61 -36.53
C THR A 857 -19.38 9.63 -36.97
N GLU A 858 -19.05 10.50 -37.92
CA GLU A 858 -17.70 10.67 -38.49
C GLU A 858 -17.47 12.13 -38.84
N ASP A 859 -16.24 12.60 -38.64
CA ASP A 859 -15.83 13.97 -38.94
C ASP A 859 -16.08 14.28 -40.41
N SER A 860 -16.87 15.32 -40.67
CA SER A 860 -17.39 15.60 -42.00
C SER A 860 -17.02 17.00 -42.44
N ALA A 861 -16.36 17.08 -43.59
CA ALA A 861 -16.12 18.32 -44.30
C ALA A 861 -17.42 18.81 -44.96
N VAL A 862 -18.05 19.84 -44.40
CA VAL A 862 -19.33 20.37 -44.87
C VAL A 862 -19.13 21.72 -45.55
N GLN A 863 -19.76 21.91 -46.70
CA GLN A 863 -19.72 23.20 -47.38
C GLN A 863 -20.57 24.23 -46.64
N ALA A 864 -19.93 25.29 -46.17
CA ALA A 864 -20.58 26.46 -45.64
C ALA A 864 -20.90 27.41 -46.78
N MET A 865 -22.19 27.67 -47.05
CA MET A 865 -22.61 28.62 -48.06
C MET A 865 -22.63 30.03 -47.48
N ILE A 866 -21.69 30.87 -47.93
CA ILE A 866 -21.65 32.31 -47.63
C ILE A 866 -21.99 33.06 -48.90
N GLU A 867 -23.14 33.72 -48.93
CA GLU A 867 -23.51 34.60 -50.04
C GLU A 867 -23.51 36.05 -49.61
N ALA A 868 -22.78 36.89 -50.33
CA ALA A 868 -22.90 38.34 -50.24
C ALA A 868 -23.58 38.84 -51.52
N SER A 869 -24.62 39.65 -51.36
CA SER A 869 -25.33 40.21 -52.51
C SER A 869 -25.64 41.68 -52.32
N TYR A 870 -25.56 42.43 -53.41
CA TYR A 870 -25.94 43.83 -53.49
C TYR A 870 -26.76 44.07 -54.76
N PHE A 871 -27.35 45.26 -54.89
CA PHE A 871 -28.13 45.62 -56.07
C PHE A 871 -27.36 46.63 -56.92
N GLU A 872 -27.22 46.34 -58.21
CA GLU A 872 -26.76 47.31 -59.22
C GLU A 872 -27.83 47.40 -60.31
N ASN A 873 -28.29 48.63 -60.63
CA ASN A 873 -29.34 48.89 -61.63
C ASN A 873 -30.63 48.05 -61.44
N GLY A 874 -31.04 47.81 -60.19
CA GLY A 874 -32.23 47.02 -59.86
C GLY A 874 -32.06 45.51 -59.99
N LYS A 875 -30.89 45.02 -60.41
CA LYS A 875 -30.56 43.59 -60.49
C LYS A 875 -29.70 43.18 -59.30
N ARG A 876 -30.09 42.10 -58.61
CA ARG A 876 -29.30 41.51 -57.52
C ARG A 876 -28.07 40.83 -58.10
N ILE A 877 -26.88 41.28 -57.69
CA ILE A 877 -25.61 40.65 -58.00
C ILE A 877 -25.16 39.89 -56.75
N THR A 878 -24.92 38.59 -56.90
CA THR A 878 -24.55 37.71 -55.80
C THR A 878 -23.16 37.15 -56.04
N PHE A 879 -22.35 37.17 -54.99
CA PHE A 879 -21.07 36.51 -54.90
C PHE A 879 -21.18 35.45 -53.81
N SER A 880 -20.67 34.27 -54.09
CA SER A 880 -20.71 33.15 -53.16
C SER A 880 -19.29 32.69 -52.85
N LYS A 881 -19.02 32.45 -51.58
CA LYS A 881 -17.87 31.68 -51.13
C LYS A 881 -18.40 30.45 -50.42
N ASN A 882 -17.96 29.28 -50.84
CA ASN A 882 -18.35 28.02 -50.24
C ASN A 882 -17.14 27.38 -49.56
N PRO A 883 -16.56 28.00 -48.51
CA PRO A 883 -15.48 27.35 -47.78
C PRO A 883 -16.00 26.07 -47.15
N THR A 884 -15.10 25.10 -47.03
CA THR A 884 -15.35 23.89 -46.27
C THR A 884 -15.09 24.16 -44.80
N VAL A 885 -16.00 23.69 -43.95
CA VAL A 885 -15.83 23.66 -42.50
C VAL A 885 -15.86 22.22 -42.05
N ASN A 886 -14.94 21.82 -41.18
CA ASN A 886 -15.05 20.51 -40.58
C ASN A 886 -16.10 20.57 -39.47
N VAL A 887 -17.14 19.77 -39.62
CA VAL A 887 -18.07 19.46 -38.55
C VAL A 887 -17.56 18.18 -37.91
N TYR A 888 -16.99 18.33 -36.73
CA TYR A 888 -16.51 17.22 -35.95
C TYR A 888 -17.67 16.45 -35.35
N ASP A 889 -17.52 15.14 -35.28
CA ASP A 889 -18.45 14.23 -34.64
C ASP A 889 -18.71 14.64 -33.17
N LYS A 890 -19.87 14.22 -32.64
CA LYS A 890 -20.33 14.61 -31.29
C LYS A 890 -19.37 14.21 -30.17
N HIS A 891 -18.52 13.21 -30.35
CA HIS A 891 -17.56 12.73 -29.36
C HIS A 891 -16.25 13.55 -29.37
N ARG A 892 -16.02 14.36 -30.40
CA ARG A 892 -14.76 15.09 -30.54
C ARG A 892 -14.70 16.34 -29.66
N LEU A 893 -13.58 16.56 -28.99
CA LEU A 893 -13.30 17.85 -28.35
C LEU A 893 -11.82 18.19 -28.47
N THR A 894 -11.48 19.46 -28.26
CA THR A 894 -10.08 19.88 -28.07
C THR A 894 -9.94 20.47 -26.67
N TRP A 895 -8.74 20.35 -26.10
CA TRP A 895 -8.43 20.81 -24.75
C TRP A 895 -7.97 22.28 -24.70
N ASP A 896 -8.09 23.01 -25.80
CA ASP A 896 -7.87 24.47 -25.90
C ASP A 896 -8.78 25.26 -24.95
N ASP A 897 -10.00 24.77 -24.76
CA ASP A 897 -10.94 25.24 -23.75
C ASP A 897 -11.49 24.06 -22.95
N ARG A 898 -10.95 23.88 -21.75
CA ARG A 898 -11.26 22.75 -20.86
C ARG A 898 -12.72 22.72 -20.44
N ASP A 899 -13.39 23.86 -20.38
CA ASP A 899 -14.80 23.95 -20.00
C ASP A 899 -15.71 23.23 -21.01
N ARG A 900 -15.23 22.98 -22.24
CA ARG A 900 -15.96 22.24 -23.28
C ARG A 900 -16.32 20.82 -22.84
N TYR A 901 -15.49 20.19 -22.01
CA TYR A 901 -15.74 18.85 -21.48
C TYR A 901 -17.07 18.76 -20.72
N ALA A 902 -17.55 19.86 -20.11
CA ALA A 902 -18.82 19.87 -19.40
C ALA A 902 -20.03 19.53 -20.29
N ALA A 903 -19.93 19.69 -21.62
CA ALA A 903 -20.98 19.31 -22.57
C ALA A 903 -21.28 17.79 -22.55
N PHE A 904 -20.31 16.97 -22.14
CA PHE A 904 -20.43 15.51 -22.01
C PHE A 904 -21.07 15.06 -20.70
N VAL A 905 -21.08 15.93 -19.68
CA VAL A 905 -21.81 15.70 -18.44
C VAL A 905 -23.30 15.93 -18.69
N THR A 906 -24.05 14.86 -18.90
CA THR A 906 -25.43 14.87 -19.42
C THR A 906 -26.43 14.28 -18.41
N PRO A 907 -26.70 14.97 -17.29
CA PRO A 907 -27.52 14.43 -16.19
C PRO A 907 -29.00 14.20 -16.54
N LYS A 908 -29.49 14.81 -17.63
CA LYS A 908 -30.87 14.65 -18.12
C LYS A 908 -31.01 13.53 -19.14
N ASP A 909 -29.94 12.78 -19.40
CA ASP A 909 -29.97 11.68 -20.32
C ASP A 909 -30.80 10.51 -19.77
N THR A 910 -31.69 9.96 -20.59
CA THR A 910 -32.68 8.97 -20.15
C THR A 910 -32.07 7.68 -19.63
N PRO A 911 -31.05 7.07 -20.27
CA PRO A 911 -30.36 5.91 -19.70
C PRO A 911 -29.69 6.23 -18.35
N VAL A 912 -29.02 7.38 -18.22
CA VAL A 912 -28.41 7.79 -16.94
C VAL A 912 -29.48 7.94 -15.85
N LEU A 913 -30.58 8.61 -16.15
CA LEU A 913 -31.69 8.76 -15.21
C LEU A 913 -32.30 7.42 -14.80
N ASN A 914 -32.45 6.48 -15.74
CA ASN A 914 -33.04 5.17 -15.46
C ASN A 914 -32.14 4.34 -14.53
N ILE A 915 -30.82 4.36 -14.74
CA ILE A 915 -29.89 3.56 -13.93
C ILE A 915 -29.74 4.14 -12.53
N VAL A 916 -29.74 5.45 -12.41
CA VAL A 916 -29.70 6.12 -11.10
C VAL A 916 -31.01 5.88 -10.35
N ARG A 917 -32.17 6.00 -11.02
CA ARG A 917 -33.47 5.71 -10.40
C ARG A 917 -33.59 4.27 -9.92
N SER A 918 -33.06 3.30 -10.67
CA SER A 918 -33.10 1.90 -10.25
C SER A 918 -32.33 1.69 -8.94
N VAL A 919 -31.23 2.40 -8.71
CA VAL A 919 -30.48 2.37 -7.44
C VAL A 919 -31.19 3.17 -6.34
N VAL A 920 -31.50 4.44 -6.59
CA VAL A 920 -32.05 5.35 -5.57
C VAL A 920 -33.36 4.84 -4.99
N THR A 921 -34.20 4.17 -5.80
CA THR A 921 -35.46 3.57 -5.32
C THR A 921 -35.24 2.40 -4.36
N GLN A 922 -34.11 1.71 -4.45
CA GLN A 922 -33.73 0.58 -3.58
C GLN A 922 -33.02 1.01 -2.29
N PHE A 923 -32.46 2.23 -2.27
CA PHE A 923 -31.79 2.87 -1.12
C PHE A 923 -32.59 4.06 -0.55
N LYS A 924 -33.93 4.04 -0.70
CA LYS A 924 -34.84 5.14 -0.31
C LYS A 924 -34.80 5.51 1.18
N GLU A 925 -34.23 4.67 2.03
CA GLU A 925 -34.08 4.91 3.46
C GLU A 925 -33.04 5.98 3.80
N THR A 926 -32.11 6.27 2.89
CA THR A 926 -31.05 7.27 3.10
C THR A 926 -31.17 8.43 2.11
N LYS A 927 -30.93 9.64 2.62
CA LYS A 927 -30.72 10.87 1.82
C LYS A 927 -29.28 11.35 1.91
N ASP A 928 -28.39 10.52 2.46
CA ASP A 928 -26.98 10.85 2.60
C ASP A 928 -26.30 10.80 1.23
N GLN A 929 -25.67 11.91 0.83
CA GLN A 929 -25.06 12.02 -0.49
C GLN A 929 -23.90 11.04 -0.66
N ALA A 930 -23.07 10.81 0.36
CA ALA A 930 -21.96 9.86 0.26
C ALA A 930 -22.46 8.41 0.11
N GLN A 931 -23.52 8.04 0.82
CA GLN A 931 -24.16 6.72 0.69
C GLN A 931 -24.76 6.48 -0.69
N LEU A 932 -25.52 7.45 -1.21
CA LEU A 932 -26.15 7.33 -2.52
C LEU A 932 -25.09 7.30 -3.64
N SER A 933 -24.04 8.12 -3.54
CA SER A 933 -22.90 8.07 -4.46
C SER A 933 -22.21 6.71 -4.44
N ALA A 934 -21.88 6.17 -3.26
CA ALA A 934 -21.26 4.86 -3.12
C ALA A 934 -22.14 3.74 -3.74
N ALA A 935 -23.45 3.77 -3.47
CA ALA A 935 -24.38 2.78 -4.03
C ALA A 935 -24.45 2.84 -5.57
N VAL A 936 -24.41 4.04 -6.17
CA VAL A 936 -24.35 4.21 -7.63
C VAL A 936 -23.02 3.70 -8.19
N PHE A 937 -21.89 4.00 -7.53
CA PHE A 937 -20.56 3.53 -7.94
C PHE A 937 -20.46 2.00 -7.93
N ASP A 938 -20.86 1.37 -6.82
CA ASP A 938 -20.85 -0.08 -6.67
C ASP A 938 -21.82 -0.75 -7.66
N MET A 939 -22.98 -0.15 -7.91
CA MET A 939 -23.91 -0.63 -8.94
C MET A 939 -23.26 -0.63 -10.32
N LEU A 940 -22.56 0.44 -10.71
CA LEU A 940 -21.83 0.48 -11.98
C LEU A 940 -20.78 -0.65 -12.05
N GLY A 941 -20.13 -0.95 -10.93
CA GLY A 941 -19.25 -2.13 -10.81
C GLY A 941 -20.00 -3.45 -11.07
N VAL A 942 -21.17 -3.65 -10.47
CA VAL A 942 -22.02 -4.85 -10.66
C VAL A 942 -22.54 -4.94 -12.10
N TYR A 943 -22.91 -3.81 -12.69
CA TYR A 943 -23.35 -3.69 -14.08
C TYR A 943 -22.27 -4.14 -15.08
N GLY A 944 -21.01 -4.17 -14.62
CA GLY A 944 -19.86 -4.68 -15.34
C GLY A 944 -19.04 -3.58 -16.00
N MET A 945 -19.11 -2.35 -15.50
CA MET A 945 -18.26 -1.26 -15.98
C MET A 945 -16.79 -1.58 -15.74
N THR A 946 -15.96 -1.46 -16.78
CA THR A 946 -14.51 -1.66 -16.68
C THR A 946 -13.75 -0.50 -17.31
N TYR A 947 -12.67 -0.09 -16.67
CA TYR A 947 -11.71 0.82 -17.27
C TYR A 947 -10.94 0.12 -18.39
N ILE A 948 -10.91 0.75 -19.57
CA ILE A 948 -10.10 0.32 -20.71
C ILE A 948 -9.34 1.56 -21.18
N PRO A 949 -8.01 1.61 -21.05
CA PRO A 949 -7.23 2.71 -21.60
C PRO A 949 -7.43 2.77 -23.13
N ASP A 950 -7.75 3.95 -23.67
CA ASP A 950 -7.79 4.15 -25.13
C ASP A 950 -6.37 3.89 -25.70
N PRO A 951 -6.21 2.99 -26.69
CA PRO A 951 -4.90 2.70 -27.28
C PRO A 951 -4.43 3.77 -28.28
N THR A 952 -5.34 4.58 -28.82
CA THR A 952 -5.10 5.56 -29.88
C THR A 952 -5.04 7.01 -29.39
N ASN A 953 -5.70 7.33 -28.27
CA ASN A 953 -5.60 8.67 -27.69
C ASN A 953 -6.00 8.70 -26.20
N PRO A 954 -5.35 7.92 -25.33
CA PRO A 954 -5.63 8.04 -23.90
C PRO A 954 -5.27 9.46 -23.48
N TYR A 955 -6.14 10.11 -22.70
CA TYR A 955 -5.91 11.42 -22.07
C TYR A 955 -4.46 11.62 -21.56
N GLN A 956 -3.81 10.53 -21.12
CA GLN A 956 -2.39 10.42 -20.75
C GLN A 956 -1.38 10.97 -21.79
N ILE A 957 -1.68 10.87 -23.09
CA ILE A 957 -0.80 11.24 -24.21
C ILE A 957 -1.10 12.67 -24.73
N THR A 958 -2.33 13.15 -24.56
CA THR A 958 -2.82 14.44 -25.06
C THR A 958 -2.83 15.55 -24.00
N SER A 959 -2.80 15.22 -22.70
CA SER A 959 -2.88 16.22 -21.63
C SER A 959 -1.77 17.27 -21.78
N GLY A 960 -2.16 18.54 -21.98
CA GLY A 960 -1.24 19.67 -22.14
C GLY A 960 -0.96 20.12 -23.59
N LYS A 961 -1.53 19.46 -24.61
CA LYS A 961 -1.50 19.94 -26.01
C LYS A 961 -2.88 20.48 -26.41
N ALA A 962 -2.99 21.81 -26.51
CA ALA A 962 -4.26 22.51 -26.77
C ALA A 962 -4.93 22.12 -28.10
N ASP A 963 -4.14 21.73 -29.11
CA ASP A 963 -4.62 21.51 -30.48
C ASP A 963 -4.98 20.04 -30.82
N THR A 964 -4.85 19.12 -29.86
CA THR A 964 -5.19 17.69 -30.08
C THR A 964 -6.69 17.45 -29.91
N VAL A 965 -7.30 16.83 -30.92
CA VAL A 965 -8.70 16.39 -30.88
C VAL A 965 -8.79 15.07 -30.12
N ASP A 966 -9.52 15.08 -29.01
CA ASP A 966 -9.82 13.93 -28.17
C ASP A 966 -11.16 13.30 -28.54
N TYR A 967 -11.41 12.07 -28.08
CA TYR A 967 -12.67 11.34 -28.26
C TYR A 967 -13.26 10.98 -26.90
N VAL A 968 -14.42 11.57 -26.58
CA VAL A 968 -15.13 11.33 -25.31
C VAL A 968 -16.49 10.71 -25.59
N GLN A 969 -16.74 9.57 -24.98
CA GLN A 969 -18.01 8.87 -25.02
C GLN A 969 -19.04 9.61 -24.18
N PHE A 970 -20.28 9.70 -24.67
CA PHE A 970 -21.36 10.12 -23.81
C PHE A 970 -21.68 9.01 -22.79
N PRO A 971 -22.12 9.37 -21.58
CA PRO A 971 -22.47 8.41 -20.52
C PRO A 971 -23.33 7.22 -20.97
N ARG A 972 -24.30 7.44 -21.87
CA ARG A 972 -25.13 6.36 -22.44
C ARG A 972 -24.35 5.32 -23.23
N GLU A 973 -23.33 5.74 -23.97
CA GLU A 973 -22.48 4.88 -24.80
C GLU A 973 -21.50 4.12 -23.90
N THR A 974 -20.94 4.77 -22.88
CA THR A 974 -20.15 4.11 -21.85
C THR A 974 -20.96 3.03 -21.13
N LEU A 975 -22.24 3.29 -20.82
CA LEU A 975 -23.18 2.30 -20.28
C LEU A 975 -23.55 1.18 -21.26
N GLU A 976 -23.61 1.47 -22.55
CA GLU A 976 -23.91 0.48 -23.58
C GLU A 976 -22.71 -0.46 -23.82
N ARG A 977 -21.51 0.11 -23.91
CA ARG A 977 -20.24 -0.61 -24.12
C ARG A 977 -19.74 -1.30 -22.85
N LYS A 978 -20.20 -0.84 -21.67
CA LYS A 978 -19.72 -1.25 -20.34
C LYS A 978 -18.24 -0.96 -20.10
N SER A 979 -17.68 -0.01 -20.82
CA SER A 979 -16.28 0.36 -20.71
C SER A 979 -16.03 1.77 -21.21
N GLY A 980 -14.98 2.38 -20.68
CA GLY A 980 -14.45 3.67 -21.10
C GLY A 980 -13.09 3.90 -20.47
N ASP A 981 -12.40 4.92 -20.95
CA ASP A 981 -11.15 5.40 -20.35
C ASP A 981 -11.41 6.41 -19.21
N CYS A 982 -10.42 7.21 -18.82
CA CYS A 982 -10.51 8.02 -17.61
C CYS A 982 -11.64 9.05 -17.69
N ASP A 983 -11.69 9.80 -18.79
CA ASP A 983 -12.63 10.88 -19.04
C ASP A 983 -14.01 10.37 -19.42
N ASP A 984 -14.14 9.22 -20.09
CA ASP A 984 -15.44 8.55 -20.25
C ASP A 984 -16.10 8.22 -18.90
N LEU A 985 -15.32 7.61 -18.01
CA LEU A 985 -15.80 7.17 -16.70
C LEU A 985 -16.09 8.35 -15.77
N VAL A 986 -15.29 9.42 -15.84
CA VAL A 986 -15.58 10.68 -15.14
C VAL A 986 -16.87 11.32 -15.64
N ALA A 987 -17.11 11.37 -16.94
CA ALA A 987 -18.33 11.93 -17.51
C ALA A 987 -19.57 11.12 -17.09
N LEU A 988 -19.48 9.80 -17.13
CA LEU A 988 -20.55 8.89 -16.69
C LEU A 988 -20.90 9.09 -15.22
N TYR A 989 -19.90 8.98 -14.33
CA TYR A 989 -20.16 9.03 -12.90
C TYR A 989 -20.59 10.44 -12.47
N SER A 990 -20.00 11.50 -13.05
CA SER A 990 -20.43 12.88 -12.83
C SER A 990 -21.89 13.08 -13.26
N SER A 991 -22.28 12.60 -14.45
CA SER A 991 -23.65 12.71 -14.93
C SER A 991 -24.65 11.98 -14.03
N ALA A 992 -24.26 10.82 -13.50
CA ALA A 992 -25.08 10.05 -12.58
C ALA A 992 -25.31 10.82 -11.26
N LEU A 993 -24.26 11.38 -10.66
CA LEU A 993 -24.36 12.15 -9.42
C LEU A 993 -25.12 13.48 -9.61
N GLU A 994 -24.83 14.20 -10.70
CA GLU A 994 -25.51 15.45 -11.05
C GLU A 994 -27.01 15.24 -11.31
N SER A 995 -27.41 14.08 -11.84
CA SER A 995 -28.83 13.73 -12.01
C SER A 995 -29.60 13.59 -10.68
N MET A 996 -28.88 13.37 -9.57
CA MET A 996 -29.42 13.34 -8.21
C MET A 996 -29.34 14.71 -7.51
N GLY A 997 -28.75 15.72 -8.15
CA GLY A 997 -28.46 17.02 -7.54
C GLY A 997 -27.26 17.00 -6.59
N ILE A 998 -26.32 16.06 -6.79
CA ILE A 998 -25.04 16.04 -6.07
C ILE A 998 -23.99 16.71 -6.96
N ASN A 999 -23.53 17.89 -6.53
CA ASN A 999 -22.56 18.68 -7.27
C ASN A 999 -21.21 17.96 -7.40
N THR A 1000 -20.65 17.94 -8.60
CA THR A 1000 -19.34 17.34 -8.90
C THR A 1000 -18.32 18.35 -9.42
N ARG A 1001 -17.05 18.01 -9.29
CA ARG A 1001 -15.91 18.73 -9.87
C ARG A 1001 -15.03 17.74 -10.58
N VAL A 1002 -14.57 18.11 -11.76
CA VAL A 1002 -13.59 17.32 -12.51
C VAL A 1002 -12.20 17.77 -12.08
N LEU A 1003 -11.35 16.80 -11.78
CA LEU A 1003 -10.02 16.99 -11.22
C LEU A 1003 -8.99 16.49 -12.23
N GLU A 1004 -8.07 17.38 -12.58
CA GLU A 1004 -7.09 17.13 -13.64
C GLU A 1004 -5.67 17.30 -13.10
N VAL A 1005 -4.84 16.30 -13.36
CA VAL A 1005 -3.40 16.30 -13.11
C VAL A 1005 -2.67 15.84 -14.38
N PRO A 1006 -1.36 16.06 -14.52
CA PRO A 1006 -0.63 15.64 -15.71
C PRO A 1006 -0.86 14.16 -16.04
N GLY A 1007 -1.42 13.92 -17.23
CA GLY A 1007 -1.77 12.61 -17.75
C GLY A 1007 -2.96 11.90 -17.07
N HIS A 1008 -3.71 12.51 -16.15
CA HIS A 1008 -4.79 11.78 -15.49
C HIS A 1008 -5.98 12.67 -15.10
N MET A 1009 -7.18 12.12 -15.24
CA MET A 1009 -8.44 12.78 -14.88
C MET A 1009 -9.23 11.90 -13.92
N PHE A 1010 -9.76 12.54 -12.87
CA PHE A 1010 -10.64 11.93 -11.88
C PHE A 1010 -11.65 12.99 -11.43
N MET A 1011 -12.43 12.73 -10.38
CA MET A 1011 -13.46 13.69 -9.94
C MET A 1011 -13.61 13.74 -8.42
N MET A 1012 -14.25 14.80 -7.91
CA MET A 1012 -14.74 14.86 -6.53
C MET A 1012 -16.19 15.33 -6.45
N PHE A 1013 -16.95 14.89 -5.45
CA PHE A 1013 -18.34 15.32 -5.25
C PHE A 1013 -18.57 15.88 -3.83
N SER A 1014 -19.52 16.81 -3.72
CA SER A 1014 -19.85 17.43 -2.43
C SER A 1014 -20.63 16.45 -1.55
N THR A 1015 -20.29 16.42 -0.26
CA THR A 1015 -21.04 15.63 0.74
C THR A 1015 -22.24 16.40 1.32
N GLY A 1016 -22.33 17.70 1.02
CA GLY A 1016 -23.28 18.63 1.66
C GLY A 1016 -22.94 18.95 3.12
N ILE A 1017 -21.82 18.44 3.64
CA ILE A 1017 -21.33 18.73 4.99
C ILE A 1017 -20.40 19.95 4.91
N ALA A 1018 -20.70 21.00 5.69
CA ALA A 1018 -19.81 22.15 5.81
C ALA A 1018 -18.48 21.74 6.46
N ALA A 1019 -17.36 22.31 5.97
CA ALA A 1019 -16.08 22.18 6.64
C ALA A 1019 -16.12 23.06 7.91
N ASP A 1020 -15.73 22.49 9.05
CA ASP A 1020 -15.58 23.29 10.27
C ASP A 1020 -14.18 23.93 10.30
N ASP A 1021 -14.01 25.00 11.09
CA ASP A 1021 -12.74 25.73 11.24
C ASP A 1021 -11.58 24.87 11.81
N ASP A 1022 -11.87 23.64 12.23
CA ASP A 1022 -10.88 22.69 12.76
C ASP A 1022 -10.04 22.00 11.67
N GLY A 1023 -10.37 22.23 10.39
CA GLY A 1023 -9.62 21.67 9.26
C GLY A 1023 -9.70 20.15 9.15
N TYR A 1024 -10.73 19.52 9.71
CA TYR A 1024 -10.87 18.06 9.69
C TYR A 1024 -11.04 17.51 8.27
N THR A 1025 -10.19 16.54 7.94
CA THR A 1025 -10.21 15.84 6.64
C THR A 1025 -10.28 14.32 6.78
N MET A 1026 -10.40 13.79 8.00
CA MET A 1026 -10.31 12.34 8.28
C MET A 1026 -9.04 11.73 7.67
N ASP A 1027 -7.87 12.15 8.17
CA ASP A 1027 -6.56 11.69 7.68
C ASP A 1027 -6.42 11.81 6.15
N ASN A 1028 -6.80 12.99 5.62
CA ASN A 1028 -6.73 13.31 4.20
C ASN A 1028 -7.64 12.45 3.29
N MET A 1029 -8.71 11.88 3.82
CA MET A 1029 -9.75 11.23 3.00
C MET A 1029 -10.71 12.24 2.37
N TYR A 1030 -11.16 13.25 3.12
CA TYR A 1030 -11.96 14.35 2.57
C TYR A 1030 -11.08 15.47 2.03
N ALA A 1031 -11.53 16.14 0.99
CA ALA A 1031 -10.97 17.41 0.52
C ALA A 1031 -11.83 18.58 1.04
N ILE A 1032 -11.20 19.65 1.56
CA ILE A 1032 -11.89 20.89 1.89
C ILE A 1032 -11.88 21.79 0.65
N TYR A 1033 -13.04 22.05 0.07
CA TYR A 1033 -13.19 22.92 -1.10
C TYR A 1033 -14.46 23.75 -0.96
N GLN A 1034 -14.34 25.07 -1.18
CA GLN A 1034 -15.44 26.04 -1.00
C GLN A 1034 -16.20 25.88 0.33
N ASN A 1035 -15.47 25.73 1.44
CA ASN A 1035 -16.01 25.57 2.80
C ASN A 1035 -16.93 24.35 3.00
N GLN A 1036 -16.78 23.33 2.18
CA GLN A 1036 -17.48 22.04 2.30
C GLN A 1036 -16.49 20.88 2.27
N LEU A 1037 -16.92 19.73 2.79
CA LEU A 1037 -16.22 18.47 2.64
C LEU A 1037 -16.62 17.81 1.32
N TRP A 1038 -15.62 17.48 0.53
CA TRP A 1038 -15.73 16.80 -0.75
C TRP A 1038 -15.07 15.43 -0.68
N ILE A 1039 -15.59 14.48 -1.45
CA ILE A 1039 -15.02 13.14 -1.59
C ILE A 1039 -14.37 13.04 -2.98
N PRO A 1040 -13.02 13.01 -3.06
CA PRO A 1040 -12.32 12.68 -4.28
C PRO A 1040 -12.47 11.18 -4.61
N VAL A 1041 -12.68 10.85 -5.88
CA VAL A 1041 -12.96 9.49 -6.35
C VAL A 1041 -12.15 9.20 -7.60
N GLU A 1042 -11.39 8.11 -7.55
CA GLU A 1042 -10.69 7.54 -8.69
C GLU A 1042 -11.64 6.64 -9.50
N THR A 1043 -12.25 7.19 -10.57
CA THR A 1043 -13.27 6.50 -11.37
C THR A 1043 -12.70 5.35 -12.20
N THR A 1044 -11.40 5.32 -12.48
CA THR A 1044 -10.73 4.18 -13.15
C THR A 1044 -10.80 2.89 -12.33
N LEU A 1045 -11.10 2.99 -11.03
CA LEU A 1045 -11.31 1.85 -10.14
C LEU A 1045 -12.75 1.31 -10.15
N LEU A 1046 -13.63 1.78 -11.04
CA LEU A 1046 -14.95 1.19 -11.25
C LEU A 1046 -14.86 -0.33 -11.43
N GLY A 1047 -15.66 -1.07 -10.65
CA GLY A 1047 -15.56 -2.53 -10.50
C GLY A 1047 -14.87 -2.99 -9.20
N ASN A 1048 -14.19 -2.09 -8.49
CA ASN A 1048 -13.76 -2.24 -7.10
C ASN A 1048 -14.78 -1.58 -6.14
N ALA A 1049 -14.63 -1.83 -4.84
CA ALA A 1049 -15.40 -1.16 -3.79
C ALA A 1049 -15.17 0.37 -3.80
N PHE A 1050 -16.23 1.15 -3.58
CA PHE A 1050 -16.19 2.62 -3.57
C PHE A 1050 -15.15 3.19 -2.59
N ILE A 1051 -14.98 2.59 -1.40
CA ILE A 1051 -13.97 3.10 -0.43
C ILE A 1051 -12.57 3.08 -1.02
N LYS A 1052 -12.22 2.05 -1.81
CA LYS A 1052 -10.90 1.99 -2.45
C LYS A 1052 -10.75 3.10 -3.50
N ALA A 1053 -11.80 3.38 -4.26
CA ALA A 1053 -11.81 4.49 -5.22
C ALA A 1053 -11.68 5.85 -4.52
N TRP A 1054 -12.31 6.01 -3.35
CA TRP A 1054 -12.17 7.19 -2.51
C TRP A 1054 -10.74 7.35 -1.97
N GLU A 1055 -10.14 6.31 -1.37
CA GLU A 1055 -8.77 6.34 -0.86
C GLU A 1055 -7.75 6.74 -1.95
N ASN A 1056 -7.85 6.17 -3.14
CA ASN A 1056 -6.94 6.47 -4.26
C ASN A 1056 -7.17 7.88 -4.81
N GLY A 1057 -8.43 8.29 -4.97
CA GLY A 1057 -8.76 9.66 -5.39
C GLY A 1057 -8.24 10.70 -4.40
N ALA A 1058 -8.37 10.42 -3.10
CA ALA A 1058 -7.89 11.31 -2.04
C ALA A 1058 -6.36 11.39 -2.02
N ALA A 1059 -5.66 10.25 -2.14
CA ALA A 1059 -4.20 10.21 -2.25
C ALA A 1059 -3.70 11.05 -3.46
N THR A 1060 -4.34 10.90 -4.62
CA THR A 1060 -4.03 11.69 -5.82
C THR A 1060 -4.30 13.19 -5.61
N TYR A 1061 -5.45 13.54 -5.02
CA TYR A 1061 -5.79 14.93 -4.70
C TYR A 1061 -4.71 15.57 -3.81
N TYR A 1062 -4.36 14.95 -2.67
CA TYR A 1062 -3.37 15.51 -1.74
C TYR A 1062 -1.95 15.51 -2.30
N LYS A 1063 -1.62 14.61 -3.23
CA LYS A 1063 -0.35 14.62 -3.96
C LYS A 1063 -0.21 15.87 -4.85
N TRP A 1064 -1.30 16.31 -5.47
CA TRP A 1064 -1.29 17.32 -6.53
C TRP A 1064 -1.92 18.67 -6.17
N LYS A 1065 -2.66 18.77 -5.06
CA LYS A 1065 -3.37 20.00 -4.66
C LYS A 1065 -2.47 21.26 -4.63
N ASP A 1066 -1.19 21.09 -4.31
CA ASP A 1066 -0.20 22.17 -4.26
C ASP A 1066 0.83 22.10 -5.43
N LYS A 1067 0.61 21.24 -6.42
CA LYS A 1067 1.56 20.93 -7.52
C LYS A 1067 0.95 21.07 -8.92
N GLY A 1068 -0.14 21.84 -9.06
CA GLY A 1068 -0.78 22.11 -10.36
C GLY A 1068 -2.03 21.28 -10.66
N LEU A 1069 -2.73 20.79 -9.63
CA LEU A 1069 -4.10 20.25 -9.78
C LEU A 1069 -5.03 21.32 -10.37
N THR A 1070 -5.68 21.01 -11.49
CA THR A 1070 -6.75 21.85 -12.05
C THR A 1070 -8.10 21.33 -11.61
N VAL A 1071 -9.00 22.24 -11.23
CA VAL A 1071 -10.36 21.92 -10.78
C VAL A 1071 -11.34 22.59 -11.74
N LEU A 1072 -12.13 21.79 -12.46
CA LEU A 1072 -13.18 22.26 -13.34
C LEU A 1072 -14.54 22.19 -12.63
N ASP A 1073 -15.24 23.31 -12.60
CA ASP A 1073 -16.58 23.43 -12.01
C ASP A 1073 -17.65 23.22 -13.09
N VAL A 1074 -18.23 22.02 -13.10
CA VAL A 1074 -19.20 21.57 -14.12
C VAL A 1074 -20.35 22.57 -14.29
N HIS A 1075 -20.82 23.20 -13.21
CA HIS A 1075 -21.93 24.14 -13.27
C HIS A 1075 -21.54 25.47 -13.92
N THR A 1076 -20.37 26.00 -13.56
CA THR A 1076 -19.82 27.21 -14.17
C THR A 1076 -19.55 26.97 -15.66
N SER A 1077 -18.96 25.83 -16.00
CA SER A 1077 -18.67 25.45 -17.38
C SER A 1077 -19.96 25.31 -18.22
N TRP A 1078 -21.08 24.83 -17.64
CA TRP A 1078 -22.37 24.74 -18.32
C TRP A 1078 -23.01 26.09 -18.71
N GLU A 1079 -22.59 27.21 -18.11
CA GLU A 1079 -23.05 28.54 -18.54
C GLU A 1079 -22.59 28.86 -19.97
N THR A 1080 -21.42 28.32 -20.36
CA THR A 1080 -20.83 28.44 -21.69
C THR A 1080 -21.12 27.21 -22.54
N TYR A 1081 -20.80 26.02 -22.05
CA TYR A 1081 -20.92 24.74 -22.76
C TYR A 1081 -22.06 23.91 -22.18
N LYS A 1082 -23.29 24.26 -22.57
CA LYS A 1082 -24.50 23.57 -22.11
C LYS A 1082 -24.46 22.08 -22.48
N PRO A 1083 -25.02 21.18 -21.64
CA PRO A 1083 -25.10 19.75 -21.93
C PRO A 1083 -25.71 19.46 -23.31
N ALA A 1084 -25.15 18.45 -23.98
CA ALA A 1084 -25.68 17.97 -25.25
C ALA A 1084 -27.12 17.46 -25.07
N SER A 1085 -28.02 17.87 -25.97
CA SER A 1085 -29.43 17.47 -25.94
C SER A 1085 -29.64 16.21 -26.80
N LEU A 1086 -29.14 15.08 -26.31
CA LEU A 1086 -29.15 13.82 -27.04
C LEU A 1086 -30.60 13.31 -27.26
N PRO A 1087 -30.89 12.68 -28.42
CA PRO A 1087 -32.21 12.12 -28.71
C PRO A 1087 -32.56 10.97 -27.76
N ALA A 1088 -33.86 10.63 -27.66
CA ALA A 1088 -34.33 9.54 -26.81
C ALA A 1088 -33.65 8.20 -27.20
N SER A 1089 -33.24 7.42 -26.20
CA SER A 1089 -32.58 6.12 -26.38
C SER A 1089 -33.51 4.97 -25.97
N ASN A 1090 -33.42 3.86 -26.71
CA ASN A 1090 -34.13 2.61 -26.40
C ASN A 1090 -33.29 1.64 -25.56
N LEU A 1091 -32.15 2.07 -25.01
CA LEU A 1091 -31.27 1.23 -24.18
C LEU A 1091 -32.05 0.68 -22.98
N LYS A 1092 -32.29 -0.64 -22.99
CA LYS A 1092 -32.92 -1.35 -21.88
C LYS A 1092 -31.85 -1.77 -20.88
N GLN A 1093 -32.00 -1.36 -19.63
CA GLN A 1093 -31.09 -1.75 -18.56
C GLN A 1093 -31.57 -3.03 -17.90
N GLY A 1094 -30.61 -3.85 -17.46
CA GLY A 1094 -30.91 -5.00 -16.60
C GLY A 1094 -31.28 -4.55 -15.18
N ASP A 1095 -32.17 -5.29 -14.53
CA ASP A 1095 -32.56 -5.04 -13.15
C ASP A 1095 -31.42 -5.46 -12.21
N ILE A 1096 -30.60 -4.52 -11.74
CA ILE A 1096 -29.62 -4.78 -10.68
C ILE A 1096 -30.29 -4.56 -9.34
N THR A 1097 -30.25 -5.58 -8.50
CA THR A 1097 -30.81 -5.54 -7.15
C THR A 1097 -29.79 -5.11 -6.11
N ARG A 1098 -30.26 -4.50 -5.03
CA ARG A 1098 -29.45 -4.20 -3.83
C ARG A 1098 -28.71 -5.42 -3.31
N ALA A 1099 -29.36 -6.59 -3.35
CA ALA A 1099 -28.75 -7.85 -2.91
C ALA A 1099 -27.52 -8.23 -3.77
N GLU A 1100 -27.52 -7.95 -5.07
CA GLU A 1100 -26.38 -8.20 -5.94
C GLU A 1100 -25.23 -7.23 -5.67
N ILE A 1101 -25.56 -5.96 -5.37
CA ILE A 1101 -24.59 -4.93 -4.96
C ILE A 1101 -23.92 -5.35 -3.64
N GLU A 1102 -24.72 -5.62 -2.60
CA GLU A 1102 -24.22 -6.03 -1.28
C GLU A 1102 -23.48 -7.38 -1.31
N LYS A 1103 -23.85 -8.28 -2.22
CA LYS A 1103 -23.14 -9.56 -2.43
C LYS A 1103 -21.75 -9.35 -3.05
N ARG A 1104 -21.62 -8.44 -4.01
CA ARG A 1104 -20.34 -8.17 -4.68
C ARG A 1104 -19.42 -7.30 -3.84
N PHE A 1105 -19.99 -6.33 -3.12
CA PHE A 1105 -19.26 -5.37 -2.28
C PHE A 1105 -19.75 -5.46 -0.83
N PRO A 1106 -19.44 -6.57 -0.13
CA PRO A 1106 -19.93 -6.77 1.23
C PRO A 1106 -19.38 -5.70 2.16
N ALA A 1107 -20.28 -5.10 2.94
CA ALA A 1107 -19.99 -4.09 3.95
C ALA A 1107 -19.43 -2.74 3.46
N ASP A 1108 -19.29 -2.49 2.15
CA ASP A 1108 -18.77 -1.21 1.64
C ASP A 1108 -19.73 -0.04 1.95
N HIS A 1109 -21.00 -0.20 1.57
CA HIS A 1109 -22.07 0.74 1.92
C HIS A 1109 -22.17 0.98 3.44
N MET A 1110 -22.03 -0.07 4.28
CA MET A 1110 -22.05 0.06 5.74
C MET A 1110 -20.83 0.83 6.29
N SER A 1111 -19.68 0.67 5.64
CA SER A 1111 -18.45 1.36 6.01
C SER A 1111 -18.54 2.85 5.69
N VAL A 1112 -19.07 3.21 4.51
CA VAL A 1112 -19.38 4.61 4.15
C VAL A 1112 -20.40 5.22 5.12
N LEU A 1113 -21.40 4.43 5.58
CA LEU A 1113 -22.43 4.91 6.50
C LEU A 1113 -21.81 5.26 7.85
N LYS A 1114 -20.95 4.38 8.35
CA LYS A 1114 -20.23 4.58 9.60
C LYS A 1114 -19.32 5.80 9.54
N ILE A 1115 -18.56 5.95 8.45
CA ILE A 1115 -17.68 7.11 8.21
C ILE A 1115 -18.49 8.42 8.18
N SER A 1116 -19.57 8.46 7.40
CA SER A 1116 -20.45 9.64 7.31
C SER A 1116 -21.07 9.99 8.68
N SER A 1117 -21.54 8.98 9.41
CA SER A 1117 -22.09 9.16 10.76
C SER A 1117 -21.06 9.75 11.74
N GLN A 1118 -19.83 9.24 11.74
CA GLN A 1118 -18.74 9.77 12.57
C GLN A 1118 -18.40 11.21 12.19
N THR A 1119 -18.36 11.50 10.89
CA THR A 1119 -18.07 12.86 10.40
C THR A 1119 -19.16 13.85 10.85
N LYS A 1120 -20.44 13.49 10.71
CA LYS A 1120 -21.57 14.35 11.11
C LYS A 1120 -21.69 14.54 12.63
N THR A 1121 -21.32 13.54 13.42
CA THR A 1121 -21.38 13.61 14.89
C THR A 1121 -20.24 14.43 15.48
N ARG A 1122 -19.10 14.59 14.78
CA ARG A 1122 -17.90 15.30 15.26
C ARG A 1122 -18.21 16.66 15.88
N ARG A 1123 -18.94 17.54 15.16
CA ARG A 1123 -19.24 18.90 15.65
C ARG A 1123 -20.06 18.89 16.95
N TYR A 1124 -20.99 17.94 17.09
CA TYR A 1124 -21.81 17.80 18.28
C TYR A 1124 -21.02 17.20 19.44
N LEU A 1125 -20.09 16.28 19.18
CA LEU A 1125 -19.15 15.79 20.18
C LEU A 1125 -18.24 16.91 20.68
N GLY A 1126 -17.81 17.81 19.78
CA GLY A 1126 -17.10 19.04 20.15
C GLY A 1126 -17.93 19.98 21.02
N ALA A 1127 -19.23 20.16 20.70
CA ALA A 1127 -20.16 20.94 21.51
C ALA A 1127 -20.36 20.32 22.90
N ILE A 1128 -20.56 19.00 23.00
CA ILE A 1128 -20.69 18.27 24.28
C ILE A 1128 -19.41 18.36 25.11
N LYS A 1129 -18.23 18.34 24.48
CA LYS A 1129 -16.96 18.53 25.19
C LYS A 1129 -16.87 19.92 25.85
N LYS A 1130 -17.41 20.95 25.20
CA LYS A 1130 -17.48 22.32 25.75
C LYS A 1130 -18.61 22.48 26.77
N ASN A 1131 -19.76 21.89 26.50
CA ASN A 1131 -20.94 21.89 27.37
C ASN A 1131 -21.53 20.46 27.47
N PRO A 1132 -21.15 19.67 28.49
CA PRO A 1132 -21.64 18.31 28.66
C PRO A 1132 -23.15 18.17 28.90
N SER A 1133 -23.87 19.29 29.09
CA SER A 1133 -25.32 19.33 29.28
C SER A 1133 -26.06 19.89 28.06
N ASP A 1134 -25.40 20.03 26.91
CA ASP A 1134 -26.02 20.51 25.67
C ASP A 1134 -27.04 19.47 25.14
N VAL A 1135 -28.32 19.72 25.41
CA VAL A 1135 -29.41 18.81 25.09
C VAL A 1135 -29.57 18.62 23.59
N ASP A 1136 -29.45 19.70 22.81
CA ASP A 1136 -29.59 19.67 21.36
C ASP A 1136 -28.47 18.84 20.72
N ALA A 1137 -27.22 19.00 21.18
CA ALA A 1137 -26.10 18.22 20.68
C ALA A 1137 -26.27 16.71 20.96
N HIS A 1138 -26.71 16.33 22.17
CA HIS A 1138 -27.00 14.92 22.48
C HIS A 1138 -28.14 14.38 21.62
N LEU A 1139 -29.22 15.15 21.44
CA LEU A 1139 -30.36 14.76 20.62
C LEU A 1139 -29.95 14.55 19.16
N GLN A 1140 -29.15 15.45 18.59
CA GLN A 1140 -28.67 15.32 17.21
C GLN A 1140 -27.75 14.11 17.01
N ILE A 1141 -26.83 13.82 17.95
CA ILE A 1141 -26.00 12.61 17.88
C ILE A 1141 -26.87 11.35 17.93
N GLY A 1142 -27.82 11.29 18.86
CA GLY A 1142 -28.75 10.16 18.95
C GLY A 1142 -29.51 9.94 17.64
N ILE A 1143 -30.00 11.00 17.00
CA ILE A 1143 -30.70 10.91 15.71
C ILE A 1143 -29.76 10.42 14.60
N ILE A 1144 -28.53 10.92 14.53
CA ILE A 1144 -27.55 10.51 13.50
C ILE A 1144 -27.20 9.03 13.66
N LEU A 1145 -26.87 8.58 14.89
CA LEU A 1145 -26.53 7.20 15.18
C LEU A 1145 -27.72 6.25 14.94
N ALA A 1146 -28.93 6.66 15.31
CA ALA A 1146 -30.13 5.87 15.06
C ALA A 1146 -30.36 5.65 13.55
N LYS A 1147 -30.16 6.70 12.74
CA LYS A 1147 -30.23 6.60 11.27
C LYS A 1147 -29.10 5.76 10.68
N ALA A 1148 -27.92 5.76 11.30
CA ALA A 1148 -26.78 4.92 10.89
C ALA A 1148 -26.93 3.44 11.30
N GLY A 1149 -27.96 3.09 12.07
CA GLY A 1149 -28.21 1.73 12.54
C GLY A 1149 -27.53 1.38 13.87
N ASP A 1150 -26.76 2.30 14.47
CA ASP A 1150 -26.17 2.11 15.81
C ASP A 1150 -27.19 2.46 16.91
N ARG A 1151 -28.22 1.63 16.99
CA ARG A 1151 -29.39 1.85 17.84
C ARG A 1151 -29.04 1.82 19.32
N ALA A 1152 -28.12 0.94 19.70
CA ALA A 1152 -27.68 0.80 21.09
C ALA A 1152 -26.99 2.07 21.57
N GLU A 1153 -26.10 2.65 20.77
CA GLU A 1153 -25.43 3.89 21.12
C GLU A 1153 -26.39 5.09 21.06
N ALA A 1154 -27.25 5.16 20.03
CA ALA A 1154 -28.29 6.19 19.93
C ALA A 1154 -29.21 6.25 21.17
N MET A 1155 -29.61 5.10 21.70
CA MET A 1155 -30.43 5.00 22.91
C MET A 1155 -29.75 5.66 24.12
N LYS A 1156 -28.43 5.51 24.28
CA LYS A 1156 -27.69 6.17 25.38
C LYS A 1156 -27.78 7.69 25.30
N TYR A 1157 -27.69 8.25 24.09
CA TYR A 1157 -27.82 9.69 23.89
C TYR A 1157 -29.26 10.17 24.14
N PHE A 1158 -30.29 9.42 23.74
CA PHE A 1158 -31.67 9.75 24.08
C PHE A 1158 -31.96 9.63 25.58
N ASP A 1159 -31.43 8.63 26.27
CA ASP A 1159 -31.52 8.51 27.72
C ASP A 1159 -30.83 9.68 28.42
N LYS A 1160 -29.67 10.12 27.89
CA LYS A 1160 -28.99 11.30 28.39
C LYS A 1160 -29.84 12.57 28.21
N VAL A 1161 -30.45 12.78 27.04
CA VAL A 1161 -31.40 13.88 26.80
C VAL A 1161 -32.54 13.84 27.82
N LEU A 1162 -33.14 12.69 28.06
CA LEU A 1162 -34.26 12.57 29.01
C LEU A 1162 -33.84 12.69 30.48
N SER A 1163 -32.58 12.42 30.82
CA SER A 1163 -32.04 12.70 32.15
C SER A 1163 -31.86 14.20 32.41
N LEU A 1164 -31.59 14.98 31.35
CA LEU A 1164 -31.41 16.43 31.41
C LEU A 1164 -32.76 17.16 31.27
N GLU A 1165 -33.60 16.70 30.34
CA GLU A 1165 -34.94 17.20 30.05
C GLU A 1165 -35.97 16.06 30.01
N PRO A 1166 -36.57 15.70 31.17
CA PRO A 1166 -37.53 14.59 31.25
C PRO A 1166 -38.81 14.75 30.41
N LYS A 1167 -39.10 15.96 29.92
CA LYS A 1167 -40.28 16.28 29.09
C LYS A 1167 -39.93 16.52 27.60
N ASN A 1168 -38.79 16.00 27.13
CA ASN A 1168 -38.37 16.15 25.75
C ASN A 1168 -39.13 15.17 24.81
N ALA A 1169 -40.14 15.70 24.10
CA ALA A 1169 -40.99 14.92 23.21
C ALA A 1169 -40.21 14.29 22.03
N ALA A 1170 -39.19 14.98 21.52
CA ALA A 1170 -38.39 14.52 20.39
C ALA A 1170 -37.55 13.29 20.74
N ALA A 1171 -36.91 13.28 21.93
CA ALA A 1171 -36.18 12.11 22.40
C ALA A 1171 -37.11 10.90 22.64
N MET A 1172 -38.28 11.10 23.26
CA MET A 1172 -39.27 10.03 23.44
C MET A 1172 -39.79 9.47 22.11
N ASN A 1173 -40.09 10.34 21.15
CA ASN A 1173 -40.53 9.93 19.81
C ASN A 1173 -39.43 9.12 19.09
N ASN A 1174 -38.16 9.53 19.17
CA ASN A 1174 -37.06 8.80 18.55
C ASN A 1174 -36.76 7.46 19.25
N ARG A 1175 -36.92 7.35 20.58
CA ARG A 1175 -36.90 6.04 21.27
C ARG A 1175 -38.02 5.13 20.78
N GLY A 1176 -39.22 5.68 20.62
CA GLY A 1176 -40.35 4.96 20.03
C GLY A 1176 -40.03 4.43 18.64
N ASN A 1177 -39.36 5.24 17.79
CA ASN A 1177 -38.91 4.80 16.47
C ASN A 1177 -37.91 3.63 16.55
N ILE A 1178 -36.93 3.67 17.46
CA ILE A 1178 -36.01 2.56 17.66
C ILE A 1178 -36.75 1.30 18.08
N PHE A 1179 -37.67 1.40 19.06
CA PHE A 1179 -38.46 0.26 19.50
C PHE A 1179 -39.36 -0.31 18.39
N MET A 1180 -39.92 0.53 17.52
CA MET A 1180 -40.68 0.07 16.36
C MET A 1180 -39.84 -0.77 15.40
N ILE A 1181 -38.58 -0.38 15.16
CA ILE A 1181 -37.66 -1.09 14.25
C ILE A 1181 -37.13 -2.38 14.90
N GLU A 1182 -37.08 -2.46 16.23
CA GLU A 1182 -36.72 -3.66 16.99
C GLU A 1182 -37.92 -4.59 17.29
N ASP A 1183 -39.07 -4.36 16.65
CA ASP A 1183 -40.34 -5.08 16.87
C ASP A 1183 -40.84 -5.07 18.34
N LYS A 1184 -40.38 -4.12 19.15
CA LYS A 1184 -40.81 -3.86 20.53
C LYS A 1184 -42.02 -2.92 20.54
N HIS A 1185 -43.11 -3.40 19.92
CA HIS A 1185 -44.27 -2.55 19.63
C HIS A 1185 -44.98 -2.00 20.88
N GLN A 1186 -44.97 -2.72 22.01
CA GLN A 1186 -45.60 -2.26 23.26
C GLN A 1186 -44.80 -1.11 23.91
N GLU A 1187 -43.47 -1.20 23.88
CA GLU A 1187 -42.56 -0.17 24.34
C GLU A 1187 -42.63 1.06 23.45
N ALA A 1188 -42.70 0.86 22.13
CA ALA A 1188 -42.93 1.93 21.17
C ALA A 1188 -44.22 2.69 21.44
N GLN A 1189 -45.33 1.99 21.69
CA GLN A 1189 -46.60 2.62 22.06
C GLN A 1189 -46.48 3.47 23.31
N LYS A 1190 -45.83 2.95 24.36
CA LYS A 1190 -45.61 3.70 25.60
C LYS A 1190 -44.81 4.98 25.32
N ALA A 1191 -43.72 4.86 24.57
CA ALA A 1191 -42.85 5.99 24.23
C ALA A 1191 -43.57 7.06 23.38
N TYR A 1192 -44.31 6.65 22.34
CA TYR A 1192 -45.08 7.59 21.52
C TYR A 1192 -46.24 8.21 22.29
N LEU A 1193 -46.94 7.45 23.14
CA LEU A 1193 -48.02 7.98 23.97
C LEU A 1193 -47.49 9.06 24.92
N GLU A 1194 -46.37 8.81 25.59
CA GLU A 1194 -45.69 9.83 26.41
C GLU A 1194 -45.27 11.04 25.56
N ALA A 1195 -44.72 10.83 24.36
CA ALA A 1195 -44.37 11.92 23.45
C ALA A 1195 -45.59 12.77 23.04
N THR A 1196 -46.76 12.16 22.79
CA THR A 1196 -48.00 12.90 22.49
C THR A 1196 -48.53 13.71 23.66
N LYS A 1197 -48.31 13.27 24.91
CA LYS A 1197 -48.67 14.06 26.10
C LYS A 1197 -47.77 15.31 26.22
N MET A 1198 -46.51 15.18 25.82
CA MET A 1198 -45.53 16.28 25.85
C MET A 1198 -45.71 17.26 24.69
N SER A 1199 -45.98 16.77 23.48
CA SER A 1199 -46.23 17.57 22.28
C SER A 1199 -47.54 17.17 21.59
N PRO A 1200 -48.70 17.60 22.14
CA PRO A 1200 -50.01 17.14 21.66
C PRO A 1200 -50.43 17.71 20.30
N LYS A 1201 -49.71 18.73 19.79
CA LYS A 1201 -49.98 19.37 18.49
C LYS A 1201 -49.13 18.83 17.36
N ASP A 1202 -48.16 17.96 17.62
CA ASP A 1202 -47.29 17.39 16.60
C ASP A 1202 -47.98 16.20 15.92
N ALA A 1203 -48.50 16.43 14.71
CA ALA A 1203 -49.23 15.45 13.95
C ALA A 1203 -48.40 14.18 13.65
N ASN A 1204 -47.08 14.29 13.48
CA ASN A 1204 -46.21 13.16 13.13
C ASN A 1204 -46.07 12.16 14.28
N ILE A 1205 -46.03 12.63 15.52
CA ILE A 1205 -45.99 11.75 16.70
C ILE A 1205 -47.29 10.96 16.82
N TRP A 1206 -48.43 11.59 16.52
CA TRP A 1206 -49.73 10.91 16.47
C TRP A 1206 -49.82 9.86 15.35
N VAL A 1207 -49.21 10.12 14.19
CA VAL A 1207 -49.08 9.11 13.12
C VAL A 1207 -48.24 7.93 13.59
N ASN A 1208 -47.10 8.17 14.25
CA ASN A 1208 -46.25 7.11 14.78
C ASN A 1208 -46.97 6.27 15.84
N LEU A 1209 -47.72 6.91 16.73
CA LEU A 1209 -48.58 6.22 17.69
C LEU A 1209 -49.66 5.37 16.99
N ALA A 1210 -50.28 5.88 15.93
CA ALA A 1210 -51.26 5.13 15.13
C ALA A 1210 -50.64 3.87 14.50
N LYS A 1211 -49.43 3.99 13.93
CA LYS A 1211 -48.67 2.85 13.39
C LYS A 1211 -48.34 1.83 14.47
N ALA A 1212 -47.93 2.27 15.66
CA ALA A 1212 -47.62 1.40 16.79
C ALA A 1212 -48.87 0.65 17.31
N TYR A 1213 -50.02 1.31 17.40
CA TYR A 1213 -51.29 0.64 17.74
C TYR A 1213 -51.72 -0.38 16.69
N LYS A 1214 -51.54 -0.06 15.40
CA LYS A 1214 -51.80 -1.01 14.32
C LYS A 1214 -50.91 -2.25 14.43
N ALA A 1215 -49.62 -2.07 14.73
CA ALA A 1215 -48.67 -3.18 14.85
C ALA A 1215 -49.01 -4.17 15.99
N THR A 1216 -49.70 -3.73 17.06
CA THR A 1216 -50.24 -4.65 18.09
C THR A 1216 -51.70 -5.02 17.87
N ASN A 1217 -52.24 -4.80 16.67
CA ASN A 1217 -53.61 -5.10 16.30
C ASN A 1217 -54.70 -4.34 17.10
N ASP A 1218 -54.39 -3.17 17.69
CA ASP A 1218 -55.37 -2.27 18.33
C ASP A 1218 -55.92 -1.26 17.31
N ILE A 1219 -56.69 -1.76 16.35
CA ILE A 1219 -57.20 -1.00 15.19
C ILE A 1219 -58.06 0.19 15.62
N LYS A 1220 -58.84 0.05 16.72
CA LYS A 1220 -59.70 1.12 17.24
C LYS A 1220 -58.88 2.32 17.70
N LYS A 1221 -57.80 2.09 18.48
CA LYS A 1221 -56.92 3.17 18.93
C LYS A 1221 -56.05 3.71 17.79
N ALA A 1222 -55.61 2.85 16.88
CA ALA A 1222 -54.86 3.28 15.69
C ALA A 1222 -55.65 4.29 14.86
N LYS A 1223 -56.94 4.00 14.59
CA LYS A 1223 -57.85 4.91 13.87
C LYS A 1223 -58.05 6.23 14.62
N ALA A 1224 -58.27 6.19 15.93
CA ALA A 1224 -58.46 7.40 16.74
C ALA A 1224 -57.20 8.31 16.72
N ALA A 1225 -56.01 7.72 16.86
CA ALA A 1225 -54.74 8.45 16.78
C ALA A 1225 -54.50 9.04 15.38
N PHE A 1226 -54.82 8.31 14.32
CA PHE A 1226 -54.68 8.80 12.94
C PHE A 1226 -55.67 9.94 12.62
N ILE A 1227 -56.93 9.84 13.07
CA ILE A 1227 -57.92 10.93 12.95
C ILE A 1227 -57.41 12.17 13.69
N LYS A 1228 -56.81 12.00 14.87
CA LYS A 1228 -56.22 13.10 15.62
C LYS A 1228 -55.07 13.75 14.85
N ALA A 1229 -54.14 12.98 14.28
CA ALA A 1229 -53.07 13.48 13.43
C ALA A 1229 -53.60 14.32 12.26
N LYS A 1230 -54.58 13.77 11.52
CA LYS A 1230 -55.25 14.46 10.40
C LYS A 1230 -55.95 15.76 10.79
N SER A 1231 -56.52 15.82 12.01
CA SER A 1231 -57.14 17.05 12.51
C SER A 1231 -56.13 18.15 12.86
N LEU A 1232 -54.88 17.76 13.15
CA LEU A 1232 -53.80 18.68 13.48
C LEU A 1232 -53.11 19.19 12.21
N ASP A 1233 -52.92 18.31 11.23
CA ASP A 1233 -52.38 18.64 9.92
C ASP A 1233 -53.16 17.90 8.83
N PRO A 1234 -53.96 18.61 8.01
CA PRO A 1234 -54.68 18.02 6.89
C PRO A 1234 -53.79 17.33 5.84
N ALA A 1235 -52.52 17.71 5.71
CA ALA A 1235 -51.58 17.13 4.73
C ALA A 1235 -51.24 15.67 5.03
N VAL A 1236 -51.32 15.26 6.31
CA VAL A 1236 -51.13 13.86 6.79
C VAL A 1236 -51.98 12.87 6.00
N LYS A 1237 -53.16 13.30 5.56
CA LYS A 1237 -54.07 12.50 4.76
C LYS A 1237 -53.43 12.07 3.44
N GLU A 1238 -52.86 13.03 2.72
CA GLU A 1238 -52.24 12.78 1.42
C GLU A 1238 -50.90 12.06 1.58
N GLU A 1239 -50.12 12.40 2.62
CA GLU A 1239 -48.82 11.75 2.90
C GLU A 1239 -48.93 10.30 3.39
N HIS A 1240 -50.01 9.94 4.07
CA HIS A 1240 -50.23 8.61 4.66
C HIS A 1240 -51.52 7.94 4.16
N ARG A 1241 -51.86 8.16 2.89
CA ARG A 1241 -53.07 7.64 2.24
C ARG A 1241 -53.25 6.12 2.36
N ALA A 1242 -52.16 5.35 2.32
CA ALA A 1242 -52.22 3.89 2.50
C ALA A 1242 -52.69 3.52 3.91
N LEU A 1243 -52.12 4.15 4.95
CA LEU A 1243 -52.52 3.94 6.34
C LEU A 1243 -53.96 4.41 6.60
N GLU A 1244 -54.37 5.51 5.96
CA GLU A 1244 -55.76 5.99 6.02
C GLU A 1244 -56.73 4.94 5.45
N LEU A 1245 -56.46 4.44 4.24
CA LEU A 1245 -57.29 3.42 3.57
C LEU A 1245 -57.36 2.13 4.39
N GLU A 1246 -56.24 1.65 4.92
CA GLU A 1246 -56.20 0.44 5.75
C GLU A 1246 -57.01 0.61 7.04
N LEU A 1247 -56.88 1.74 7.74
CA LEU A 1247 -57.60 1.99 9.00
C LEU A 1247 -59.09 2.34 8.78
N LEU A 1248 -59.45 2.78 7.58
CA LEU A 1248 -60.85 3.00 7.18
C LEU A 1248 -61.54 1.70 6.74
N ASN A 1249 -60.82 0.78 6.09
CA ASN A 1249 -61.34 -0.50 5.59
C ASN A 1249 -61.31 -1.65 6.61
N ALA A 1250 -60.57 -1.52 7.72
CA ALA A 1250 -60.43 -2.55 8.78
C ALA A 1250 -61.59 -2.58 9.80
N LEU A 1251 -62.73 -1.95 9.47
CA LEU A 1251 -64.01 -2.01 10.16
C LEU A 1251 -65.07 -2.38 9.11
#